data_AF-A0A3Q9FUR2-F1
#
_entry.id   AF-A0A3Q9FUR2-F1
#
_cell.length_a   1.000
_cell.length_b   1.000
_cell.length_c   1.000
_cell.angle_alpha   90.00
_cell.angle_beta   90.00
_cell.angle_gamma   90.00
#
_symmetry.space_group_name_H-M   'P 1'
#
loop_
_entity.id
_entity.type
_entity.pdbx_description
1 polymer ?
#
loop_
_entity_poly.entity_id
_entity_poly.type
_entity_poly.pdbx_seq_one_letter_code
_entity_poly.pdbx_strand_id
1 'polypeptide(L)'
;MKKLILSIIIFSAAWSLGHAQEKKNVLFIAIDDLKPTIGSFGDDFAITPNIDRLADEGTVFLNNHCQQAVCGPSRASLLTGLRPDVVRVWDLKTKIRSQRPNVVMLPQYFKENGYTTYGVGKIFDPRSVDKQQDEVSWTAYTLPNQLKYPEGYREPSLSYYQNPANRARIKELRKEAIEKGIKKNKINKWIQTQFKPAYEKADVPDDAYIDGAITNQGVQYIKDLENSDKPFFLAVGYKRPHLPFAAPSKYWEMYQEKEVPLAQFQQKVVGGYDKAYHNSSELKGYKTEGIDISEQDGLAVVSEDGQRKLIHGYYAATSYVDALVGRLLTQLKESNLDKNTIIILWGDHGWHLGDHRLWNKHSNFEQATRSPMVIVDPSQNTVRRVESVTEFVDIYPTLTDLAGIATPTSLSGTSLRPLLDGSEKVVKKYAVTQIARGQINGYSLKSGNLRYTVWYNNAPRKKATLSDSKRMAEELYDYSEDPLETRNLVNDKAYKQQLETMRALFLDFFTNDRDFKEFSIGKAETNSDNWLAEANARIEKNRKGEVLLTVLDKKGKPFEGEVKIQQTSHQFRFGGIINSSLFAGEKAQIYKDAFVPMFQHTGFENAFKIKHKRLFDKYGEDITTWLTKEDISLRGHALVWEKKKNMTKDLQKELAVKDTAKVIAGLEAYTKYGLQDYDAIEWDVLNEPRECHDVQDITLQNSWAHWFFYADKVRKDPSVKFYLNENKVISSPYKTAERNIKFHKNVIDGILAEGAPLEALGFQSRMKQHIHPADLYDRLNTFAAYGLPMLGTEFEIVDSGYQKFTEQDRKDITKEVMTIYYSHPQVEGLYVWTPFGKDRKAFFDLDGNPRAEAKVWKAQLDEWTTSLSAESDSKGNVKFRGHKGTYTAEITQKGKTYIQHFEVLEASNDIKLKLTELIN
;
A
#
# COMPACT_ATOMS: atom_id res chain seq x y z
N MET A 1 42.86 -15.44 -45.66
CA MET A 1 41.46 -15.75 -45.25
C MET A 1 41.19 -15.81 -43.74
N LYS A 2 42.10 -15.39 -42.84
CA LYS A 2 41.84 -15.33 -41.39
C LYS A 2 41.72 -13.92 -40.78
N LYS A 3 41.98 -12.86 -41.57
CA LYS A 3 41.82 -11.45 -41.13
C LYS A 3 40.54 -10.76 -41.62
N LEU A 4 39.77 -11.38 -42.53
CA LEU A 4 38.54 -10.80 -43.07
C LEU A 4 37.27 -11.23 -42.30
N ILE A 5 37.35 -12.29 -41.50
CA ILE A 5 36.21 -12.82 -40.73
C ILE A 5 36.07 -12.10 -39.38
N LEU A 6 37.15 -11.56 -38.82
CA LEU A 6 37.11 -10.83 -37.54
C LEU A 6 36.50 -9.41 -37.68
N SER A 7 36.62 -8.79 -38.86
CA SER A 7 36.04 -7.47 -39.13
C SER A 7 34.53 -7.51 -39.40
N ILE A 8 34.01 -8.64 -39.89
CA ILE A 8 32.57 -8.82 -40.14
C ILE A 8 31.80 -9.15 -38.85
N ILE A 9 32.46 -9.76 -37.85
CA ILE A 9 31.84 -10.06 -36.54
C ILE A 9 31.83 -8.82 -35.62
N ILE A 10 32.76 -7.87 -35.81
CA ILE A 10 32.78 -6.60 -35.05
C ILE A 10 31.79 -5.58 -35.64
N PHE A 11 31.47 -5.65 -36.94
CA PHE A 11 30.48 -4.76 -37.56
C PHE A 11 29.01 -5.20 -37.34
N SER A 12 28.75 -6.48 -37.09
CA SER A 12 27.41 -6.98 -36.75
C SER A 12 27.07 -6.88 -35.25
N ALA A 13 28.06 -6.73 -34.37
CA ALA A 13 27.85 -6.45 -32.94
C ALA A 13 27.53 -4.97 -32.65
N ALA A 14 27.73 -4.06 -33.61
CA ALA A 14 27.46 -2.63 -33.48
C ALA A 14 26.06 -2.20 -33.98
N TRP A 15 25.29 -3.11 -34.59
CA TRP A 15 23.92 -2.86 -35.10
C TRP A 15 22.83 -3.50 -34.22
N SER A 16 23.20 -3.90 -33.01
CA SER A 16 22.27 -4.25 -31.93
C SER A 16 22.50 -3.38 -30.69
N LEU A 17 22.87 -2.11 -30.90
CA LEU A 17 22.36 -1.05 -30.03
C LEU A 17 20.87 -1.02 -30.29
N GLY A 18 20.12 -1.84 -29.54
CA GLY A 18 18.67 -1.79 -29.56
C GLY A 18 18.25 -0.34 -29.46
N HIS A 19 17.43 0.13 -30.39
CA HIS A 19 16.62 1.30 -30.12
C HIS A 19 15.89 0.98 -28.82
N ALA A 20 16.39 1.50 -27.70
CA ALA A 20 15.62 1.53 -26.48
C ALA A 20 14.34 2.26 -26.89
N GLN A 21 13.22 1.53 -26.91
CA GLN A 21 11.95 2.10 -27.34
C GLN A 21 11.72 3.35 -26.50
N GLU A 22 11.65 4.51 -27.17
CA GLU A 22 11.55 5.79 -26.51
C GLU A 22 10.31 5.78 -25.61
N LYS A 23 10.50 6.10 -24.32
CA LYS A 23 9.40 6.10 -23.34
C LYS A 23 8.40 7.18 -23.76
N LYS A 24 7.14 6.81 -23.93
CA LYS A 24 6.06 7.73 -24.33
C LYS A 24 5.75 8.71 -23.20
N ASN A 25 5.46 9.95 -23.55
CA ASN A 25 4.92 10.94 -22.63
C ASN A 25 3.44 10.63 -22.29
N VAL A 26 2.91 11.29 -21.26
CA VAL A 26 1.50 11.22 -20.88
C VAL A 26 0.93 12.62 -20.69
N LEU A 27 -0.15 12.92 -21.42
CA LEU A 27 -1.02 14.06 -21.19
C LEU A 27 -2.32 13.58 -20.55
N PHE A 28 -2.51 13.94 -19.28
CA PHE A 28 -3.60 13.50 -18.43
C PHE A 28 -4.61 14.64 -18.21
N ILE A 29 -5.72 14.63 -18.95
CA ILE A 29 -6.76 15.67 -18.94
C ILE A 29 -7.92 15.21 -18.06
N ALA A 30 -8.13 15.89 -16.94
CA ALA A 30 -9.23 15.61 -16.01
C ALA A 30 -10.28 16.71 -16.08
N ILE A 31 -11.57 16.37 -16.18
CA ILE A 31 -12.67 17.33 -16.25
C ILE A 31 -13.67 17.07 -15.12
N ASP A 32 -13.87 18.06 -14.26
CA ASP A 32 -14.73 17.94 -13.07
C ASP A 32 -16.22 17.95 -13.40
N ASP A 33 -16.96 16.95 -12.93
CA ASP A 33 -18.40 16.78 -13.10
C ASP A 33 -18.86 16.59 -14.57
N LEU A 34 -17.97 16.20 -15.49
CA LEU A 34 -18.32 15.97 -16.90
C LEU A 34 -18.99 14.60 -17.09
N LYS A 35 -20.26 14.61 -17.50
CA LYS A 35 -20.97 13.43 -18.03
C LYS A 35 -20.75 13.30 -19.55
N PRO A 36 -21.14 12.18 -20.19
CA PRO A 36 -21.01 11.99 -21.64
C PRO A 36 -21.93 12.87 -22.53
N THR A 37 -22.16 14.13 -22.18
CA THR A 37 -22.82 15.14 -23.02
C THR A 37 -21.82 15.73 -24.01
N ILE A 38 -21.39 14.90 -24.96
CA ILE A 38 -20.30 15.13 -25.91
C ILE A 38 -20.74 14.46 -27.23
N GLY A 39 -20.53 15.11 -28.38
CA GLY A 39 -21.00 14.62 -29.69
C GLY A 39 -20.54 13.19 -30.00
N SER A 40 -19.24 12.91 -29.83
CA SER A 40 -18.61 11.60 -29.99
C SER A 40 -19.11 10.52 -29.03
N PHE A 41 -19.85 10.89 -27.98
CA PHE A 41 -20.53 9.97 -27.05
C PHE A 41 -22.03 9.79 -27.35
N GLY A 42 -22.53 10.42 -28.42
CA GLY A 42 -23.91 10.28 -28.90
C GLY A 42 -24.86 11.38 -28.43
N ASP A 43 -24.35 12.53 -27.98
CA ASP A 43 -25.18 13.69 -27.64
C ASP A 43 -25.19 14.70 -28.80
N ASP A 44 -26.24 14.64 -29.63
CA ASP A 44 -26.39 15.49 -30.81
C ASP A 44 -26.63 16.98 -30.47
N PHE A 45 -27.00 17.30 -29.23
CA PHE A 45 -27.16 18.67 -28.80
C PHE A 45 -25.81 19.30 -28.44
N ALA A 46 -24.85 18.51 -27.96
CA ALA A 46 -23.54 18.99 -27.51
C ALA A 46 -22.68 19.51 -28.67
N ILE A 47 -22.04 20.66 -28.49
CA ILE A 47 -21.07 21.21 -29.44
C ILE A 47 -19.66 21.11 -28.83
N THR A 48 -18.96 20.03 -29.15
CA THR A 48 -17.66 19.64 -28.58
C THR A 48 -16.61 19.25 -29.65
N PRO A 49 -16.37 20.10 -30.66
CA PRO A 49 -15.59 19.71 -31.83
C PRO A 49 -14.14 19.28 -31.53
N ASN A 50 -13.52 19.73 -30.44
CA ASN A 50 -12.13 19.38 -30.12
C ASN A 50 -12.02 18.01 -29.44
N ILE A 51 -12.93 17.71 -28.52
CA ILE A 51 -13.04 16.38 -27.90
C ILE A 51 -13.49 15.37 -28.94
N ASP A 52 -14.41 15.74 -29.84
CA ASP A 52 -14.85 14.88 -30.94
C ASP A 52 -13.70 14.55 -31.89
N ARG A 53 -12.87 15.55 -32.24
CA ARG A 53 -11.65 15.30 -33.00
C ARG A 53 -10.65 14.40 -32.24
N LEU A 54 -10.49 14.57 -30.93
CA LEU A 54 -9.63 13.69 -30.13
C LEU A 54 -10.17 12.24 -30.14
N ALA A 55 -11.49 12.06 -30.11
CA ALA A 55 -12.13 10.76 -30.22
C ALA A 55 -11.89 10.11 -31.59
N ASP A 56 -11.82 10.90 -32.66
CA ASP A 56 -11.46 10.44 -34.02
C ASP A 56 -9.97 10.07 -34.17
N GLU A 57 -9.15 10.30 -33.14
CA GLU A 57 -7.72 9.96 -33.11
C GLU A 57 -7.42 8.79 -32.15
N GLY A 58 -8.41 8.26 -31.42
CA GLY A 58 -8.17 7.28 -30.35
C GLY A 58 -9.29 6.26 -30.08
N THR A 59 -9.27 5.72 -28.87
CA THR A 59 -10.27 4.77 -28.38
C THR A 59 -11.26 5.46 -27.45
N VAL A 60 -12.55 5.39 -27.80
CA VAL A 60 -13.68 5.95 -27.03
C VAL A 60 -14.31 4.86 -26.18
N PHE A 61 -14.38 5.08 -24.87
CA PHE A 61 -14.97 4.13 -23.92
C PHE A 61 -16.39 4.57 -23.55
N LEU A 62 -17.38 3.91 -24.14
CA LEU A 62 -18.78 4.32 -24.04
C LEU A 62 -19.45 3.88 -22.73
N ASN A 63 -18.87 2.91 -22.03
CA ASN A 63 -19.46 2.28 -20.84
C ASN A 63 -18.47 2.28 -19.65
N ASN A 64 -17.89 3.45 -19.40
CA ASN A 64 -16.88 3.64 -18.35
C ASN A 64 -17.49 4.23 -17.07
N HIS A 65 -17.14 3.68 -15.91
CA HIS A 65 -17.75 4.05 -14.63
C HIS A 65 -16.75 4.42 -13.52
N CYS A 66 -17.13 5.42 -12.73
CA CYS A 66 -16.44 5.79 -11.49
C CYS A 66 -16.78 4.83 -10.34
N GLN A 67 -15.87 4.67 -9.37
CA GLN A 67 -16.12 3.79 -8.22
C GLN A 67 -17.00 4.43 -7.14
N GLN A 68 -17.13 5.76 -7.13
CA GLN A 68 -18.08 6.48 -6.28
C GLN A 68 -18.35 7.85 -6.88
N ALA A 69 -19.61 8.21 -7.15
CA ALA A 69 -20.02 9.45 -7.80
C ALA A 69 -19.93 10.69 -6.89
N VAL A 70 -18.72 10.95 -6.39
CA VAL A 70 -18.32 12.07 -5.53
C VAL A 70 -16.85 12.39 -5.82
N CYS A 71 -16.50 13.66 -6.10
CA CYS A 71 -15.18 14.04 -6.61
C CYS A 71 -13.99 13.46 -5.80
N GLY A 72 -13.97 13.65 -4.47
CA GLY A 72 -12.88 13.18 -3.60
C GLY A 72 -12.65 11.68 -3.66
N PRO A 73 -13.65 10.85 -3.32
CA PRO A 73 -13.58 9.40 -3.47
C PRO A 73 -13.24 8.90 -4.88
N SER A 74 -13.86 9.46 -5.92
CA SER A 74 -13.59 9.05 -7.31
C SER A 74 -12.13 9.29 -7.71
N ARG A 75 -11.65 10.53 -7.49
CA ARG A 75 -10.27 10.92 -7.81
C ARG A 75 -9.26 10.17 -6.96
N ALA A 76 -9.55 9.93 -5.68
CA ALA A 76 -8.72 9.10 -4.82
C ALA A 76 -8.62 7.67 -5.36
N SER A 77 -9.74 7.11 -5.83
CA SER A 77 -9.79 5.76 -6.36
C SER A 77 -8.95 5.62 -7.63
N LEU A 78 -9.15 6.52 -8.60
CA LEU A 78 -8.39 6.54 -9.85
C LEU A 78 -6.89 6.73 -9.59
N LEU A 79 -6.52 7.79 -8.87
CA LEU A 79 -5.11 8.19 -8.71
C LEU A 79 -4.31 7.22 -7.84
N THR A 80 -4.97 6.39 -7.03
CA THR A 80 -4.31 5.29 -6.31
C THR A 80 -4.42 3.94 -7.05
N GLY A 81 -5.34 3.82 -8.00
CA GLY A 81 -5.70 2.55 -8.64
C GLY A 81 -6.39 1.58 -7.70
N LEU A 82 -6.98 2.09 -6.60
CA LEU A 82 -7.61 1.31 -5.54
C LEU A 82 -9.09 1.66 -5.35
N ARG A 83 -9.97 0.70 -5.07
CA ARG A 83 -11.40 1.00 -4.79
C ARG A 83 -11.59 1.86 -3.53
N PRO A 84 -12.71 2.62 -3.40
CA PRO A 84 -13.01 3.46 -2.23
C PRO A 84 -12.91 2.72 -0.90
N ASP A 85 -13.30 1.43 -0.87
CA ASP A 85 -13.18 0.60 0.32
C ASP A 85 -11.74 0.29 0.74
N VAL A 86 -10.84 0.20 -0.24
CA VAL A 86 -9.42 -0.09 -0.08
C VAL A 86 -8.62 1.17 0.27
N VAL A 87 -8.87 2.29 -0.42
CA VAL A 87 -8.26 3.59 -0.12
C VAL A 87 -8.83 4.24 1.15
N ARG A 88 -10.05 3.85 1.53
CA ARG A 88 -10.82 4.34 2.69
C ARG A 88 -11.19 5.83 2.64
N VAL A 89 -11.52 6.30 1.44
CA VAL A 89 -11.98 7.68 1.21
C VAL A 89 -13.37 7.61 0.59
N TRP A 90 -14.39 7.95 1.39
CA TRP A 90 -15.80 7.94 0.97
C TRP A 90 -16.46 9.31 1.06
N ASP A 91 -15.71 10.33 1.47
CA ASP A 91 -16.18 11.69 1.66
C ASP A 91 -15.17 12.72 1.15
N LEU A 92 -15.55 14.00 1.25
CA LEU A 92 -14.77 15.14 0.79
C LEU A 92 -13.87 15.74 1.88
N LYS A 93 -13.62 15.05 2.99
CA LYS A 93 -12.87 15.58 4.14
C LYS A 93 -11.69 14.69 4.54
N THR A 94 -11.79 13.41 4.22
CA THR A 94 -10.77 12.42 4.52
C THR A 94 -9.59 12.59 3.58
N LYS A 95 -8.39 12.74 4.15
CA LYS A 95 -7.15 12.81 3.39
C LYS A 95 -6.66 11.41 3.03
N ILE A 96 -6.26 11.21 1.77
CA ILE A 96 -5.81 9.90 1.27
C ILE A 96 -4.63 9.38 2.11
N ARG A 97 -3.58 10.19 2.25
CA ARG A 97 -2.38 9.82 3.04
C ARG A 97 -2.59 9.75 4.55
N SER A 98 -3.73 10.17 5.08
CA SER A 98 -4.06 9.90 6.50
C SER A 98 -4.62 8.49 6.69
N GLN A 99 -5.19 7.90 5.64
CA GLN A 99 -5.68 6.52 5.64
C GLN A 99 -4.61 5.55 5.14
N ARG A 100 -3.84 5.94 4.10
CA ARG A 100 -2.75 5.14 3.53
C ARG A 100 -1.51 6.02 3.30
N PRO A 101 -0.64 6.21 4.31
CA PRO A 101 0.49 7.14 4.22
C PRO A 101 1.47 6.85 3.07
N ASN A 102 1.68 5.56 2.76
CA ASN A 102 2.64 5.09 1.76
C ASN A 102 1.97 4.69 0.43
N VAL A 103 0.70 5.02 0.21
CA VAL A 103 0.08 4.75 -1.10
C VAL A 103 0.85 5.52 -2.17
N VAL A 104 1.17 4.83 -3.27
CA VAL A 104 1.89 5.43 -4.39
C VAL A 104 0.86 5.88 -5.41
N MET A 105 0.75 7.19 -5.59
CA MET A 105 -0.18 7.79 -6.56
C MET A 105 0.35 7.57 -7.98
N LEU A 106 -0.53 7.55 -8.97
CA LEU A 106 -0.20 7.48 -10.39
C LEU A 106 0.90 8.47 -10.80
N PRO A 107 0.77 9.80 -10.59
CA PRO A 107 1.84 10.74 -10.92
C PRO A 107 3.14 10.49 -10.11
N GLN A 108 3.05 10.08 -8.84
CA GLN A 108 4.21 9.69 -8.04
C GLN A 108 4.96 8.51 -8.68
N TYR A 109 4.25 7.50 -9.16
CA TYR A 109 4.86 6.32 -9.76
C TYR A 109 5.56 6.64 -11.08
N PHE A 110 4.97 7.49 -11.91
CA PHE A 110 5.64 7.99 -13.11
C PHE A 110 6.92 8.76 -12.75
N LYS A 111 6.86 9.64 -11.74
CA LYS A 111 8.03 10.37 -11.23
C LYS A 111 9.15 9.43 -10.77
N GLU A 112 8.80 8.40 -9.98
CA GLU A 112 9.73 7.38 -9.50
C GLU A 112 10.32 6.52 -10.64
N ASN A 113 9.65 6.46 -11.79
CA ASN A 113 10.12 5.76 -13.00
C ASN A 113 10.82 6.67 -14.03
N GLY A 114 11.26 7.85 -13.59
CA GLY A 114 12.14 8.74 -14.36
C GLY A 114 11.42 9.81 -15.18
N TYR A 115 10.11 10.00 -14.99
CA TYR A 115 9.35 11.05 -15.68
C TYR A 115 9.46 12.40 -14.97
N THR A 116 9.43 13.48 -15.74
CA THR A 116 9.10 14.82 -15.21
C THR A 116 7.58 14.90 -15.01
N THR A 117 7.12 15.16 -13.78
CA THR A 117 5.67 15.18 -13.50
C THR A 117 5.17 16.57 -13.15
N TYR A 118 4.36 17.14 -14.04
CA TYR A 118 3.77 18.47 -13.87
C TYR A 118 2.27 18.40 -13.69
N GLY A 119 1.73 19.27 -12.85
CA GLY A 119 0.29 19.33 -12.60
C GLY A 119 -0.25 20.74 -12.44
N VAL A 120 -1.46 20.97 -12.94
CA VAL A 120 -2.20 22.22 -12.74
C VAL A 120 -3.71 21.96 -12.70
N GLY A 121 -4.43 22.76 -11.91
CA GLY A 121 -5.88 22.70 -11.84
C GLY A 121 -6.40 21.74 -10.76
N LYS A 122 -7.49 21.02 -11.04
CA LYS A 122 -8.10 20.03 -10.14
C LYS A 122 -7.78 18.61 -10.62
N ILE A 123 -6.65 18.07 -10.18
CA ILE A 123 -6.29 16.65 -10.37
C ILE A 123 -6.78 15.82 -9.19
N PHE A 124 -6.22 16.11 -8.01
CA PHE A 124 -6.78 15.65 -6.74
C PHE A 124 -7.95 16.53 -6.32
N ASP A 125 -8.87 15.99 -5.50
CA ASP A 125 -9.73 16.87 -4.72
C ASP A 125 -8.88 17.54 -3.63
N PRO A 126 -8.80 18.90 -3.59
CA PRO A 126 -7.89 19.60 -2.69
C PRO A 126 -8.22 19.39 -1.20
N ARG A 127 -9.39 18.83 -0.88
CA ARG A 127 -9.77 18.49 0.49
C ARG A 127 -9.26 17.10 0.92
N SER A 128 -8.87 16.27 -0.04
CA SER A 128 -8.41 14.90 0.16
C SER A 128 -6.88 14.75 0.15
N VAL A 129 -6.12 15.83 -0.04
CA VAL A 129 -4.66 15.85 -0.05
C VAL A 129 -4.10 16.99 0.81
N ASP A 130 -2.78 17.16 0.87
CA ASP A 130 -2.15 18.33 1.48
C ASP A 130 -2.34 19.60 0.62
N LYS A 131 -1.91 20.75 1.14
CA LYS A 131 -2.14 22.05 0.49
C LYS A 131 -1.32 22.26 -0.78
N GLN A 132 -0.25 21.51 -0.97
CA GLN A 132 0.58 21.49 -2.18
C GLN A 132 0.04 20.48 -3.22
N GLN A 133 -1.11 19.86 -2.92
CA GLN A 133 -1.88 18.93 -3.74
C GLN A 133 -1.17 17.61 -4.06
N ASP A 134 -0.59 17.01 -3.00
CA ASP A 134 0.23 15.79 -2.98
C ASP A 134 1.66 16.01 -3.46
N GLU A 135 2.42 16.82 -2.71
CA GLU A 135 3.77 17.29 -3.07
C GLU A 135 4.70 16.19 -3.62
N VAL A 136 4.69 15.01 -3.00
CA VAL A 136 5.56 13.90 -3.41
C VAL A 136 5.31 13.42 -4.85
N SER A 137 4.06 13.57 -5.35
CA SER A 137 3.65 13.14 -6.69
C SER A 137 4.26 13.96 -7.82
N TRP A 138 4.69 15.20 -7.56
CA TRP A 138 4.96 16.18 -8.60
C TRP A 138 6.42 16.62 -8.62
N THR A 139 7.00 16.78 -9.81
CA THR A 139 8.20 17.59 -10.01
C THR A 139 7.86 19.08 -9.83
N ALA A 140 6.71 19.51 -10.36
CA ALA A 140 6.14 20.82 -10.09
C ALA A 140 4.61 20.79 -10.16
N TYR A 141 3.96 21.57 -9.31
CA TYR A 141 2.51 21.75 -9.35
C TYR A 141 2.14 23.23 -9.23
N THR A 142 1.37 23.76 -10.18
CA THR A 142 0.88 25.14 -10.11
C THR A 142 -0.39 25.21 -9.28
N LEU A 143 -0.29 25.90 -8.14
CA LEU A 143 -1.41 26.14 -7.24
C LEU A 143 -2.35 27.24 -7.76
N PRO A 144 -3.64 27.24 -7.37
CA PRO A 144 -4.61 28.23 -7.86
C PRO A 144 -4.20 29.69 -7.67
N ASN A 145 -3.48 30.01 -6.59
CA ASN A 145 -3.00 31.37 -6.30
C ASN A 145 -1.76 31.80 -7.11
N GLN A 146 -1.18 30.89 -7.90
CA GLN A 146 -0.05 31.14 -8.79
C GLN A 146 -0.50 31.34 -10.24
N LEU A 147 -1.78 31.07 -10.55
CA LEU A 147 -2.34 31.25 -11.88
C LEU A 147 -2.33 32.72 -12.30
N LYS A 148 -1.96 32.96 -13.55
CA LYS A 148 -1.91 34.29 -14.16
C LYS A 148 -3.17 34.51 -14.99
N TYR A 149 -3.66 35.75 -14.96
CA TYR A 149 -4.83 36.20 -15.71
C TYR A 149 -4.42 37.30 -16.69
N PRO A 150 -5.13 37.47 -17.81
CA PRO A 150 -4.82 38.49 -18.81
C PRO A 150 -4.97 39.90 -18.23
N GLU A 151 -4.38 40.88 -18.93
CA GLU A 151 -4.49 42.30 -18.55
C GLU A 151 -5.96 42.73 -18.41
N GLY A 152 -6.26 43.51 -17.36
CA GLY A 152 -7.62 43.90 -17.01
C GLY A 152 -8.40 42.88 -16.19
N TYR A 153 -7.90 41.64 -16.05
CA TYR A 153 -8.54 40.58 -15.27
C TYR A 153 -7.68 40.13 -14.09
N ARG A 154 -8.33 39.49 -13.12
CA ARG A 154 -7.72 38.90 -11.92
C ARG A 154 -8.52 37.68 -11.52
N GLU A 155 -8.10 36.97 -10.46
CA GLU A 155 -8.83 35.82 -9.93
C GLU A 155 -10.36 36.10 -9.84
N PRO A 156 -11.20 35.18 -10.36
CA PRO A 156 -12.64 35.29 -10.25
C PRO A 156 -13.09 35.46 -8.80
N SER A 157 -14.09 36.31 -8.56
CA SER A 157 -14.64 36.50 -7.22
C SER A 157 -15.24 35.19 -6.71
N LEU A 158 -14.90 34.83 -5.46
CA LEU A 158 -15.25 33.54 -4.85
C LEU A 158 -14.72 32.32 -5.63
N SER A 159 -13.74 32.50 -6.52
CA SER A 159 -13.20 31.50 -7.46
C SER A 159 -14.11 31.14 -8.64
N TYR A 160 -15.20 31.89 -8.86
CA TYR A 160 -16.18 31.58 -9.91
C TYR A 160 -16.52 32.75 -10.83
N TYR A 161 -16.75 33.94 -10.28
CA TYR A 161 -17.49 35.00 -10.98
C TYR A 161 -16.58 36.08 -11.55
N GLN A 162 -16.72 36.35 -12.85
CA GLN A 162 -16.08 37.44 -13.57
C GLN A 162 -17.03 38.55 -14.00
N ASN A 163 -18.34 38.32 -14.06
CA ASN A 163 -19.29 39.35 -14.48
C ASN A 163 -19.19 40.59 -13.57
N PRO A 164 -19.02 41.81 -14.13
CA PRO A 164 -18.87 43.04 -13.34
C PRO A 164 -19.97 43.25 -12.29
N ALA A 165 -21.23 42.92 -12.60
CA ALA A 165 -22.36 43.06 -11.67
C ALA A 165 -22.25 42.08 -10.50
N ASN A 166 -21.94 40.81 -10.77
CA ASN A 166 -21.73 39.80 -9.73
C ASN A 166 -20.55 40.18 -8.83
N ARG A 167 -19.45 40.68 -9.42
CA ARG A 167 -18.27 41.14 -8.67
C ARG A 167 -18.56 42.36 -7.81
N ALA A 168 -19.34 43.33 -8.31
CA ALA A 168 -19.79 44.49 -7.56
C ALA A 168 -20.64 44.05 -6.35
N ARG A 169 -21.62 43.16 -6.58
CA ARG A 169 -22.47 42.63 -5.51
C ARG A 169 -21.68 41.89 -4.43
N ILE A 170 -20.71 41.06 -4.82
CA ILE A 170 -19.82 40.37 -3.87
C ILE A 170 -18.96 41.36 -3.08
N LYS A 171 -18.52 42.46 -3.70
CA LYS A 171 -17.75 43.52 -3.02
C LYS A 171 -18.60 44.25 -1.97
N GLU A 172 -19.86 44.56 -2.29
CA GLU A 172 -20.82 45.13 -1.33
C GLU A 172 -21.06 44.21 -0.14
N LEU A 173 -21.40 42.94 -0.39
CA LEU A 173 -21.62 41.94 0.66
C LEU A 173 -20.36 41.73 1.51
N ARG A 174 -19.17 41.85 0.92
CA ARG A 174 -17.91 41.79 1.68
C ARG A 174 -17.79 42.97 2.65
N LYS A 175 -18.15 44.18 2.22
CA LYS A 175 -18.16 45.37 3.09
C LYS A 175 -19.17 45.20 4.23
N GLU A 176 -20.39 44.77 3.90
CA GLU A 176 -21.45 44.50 4.88
C GLU A 176 -21.03 43.43 5.90
N ALA A 177 -20.39 42.34 5.45
CA ALA A 177 -19.89 41.29 6.34
C ALA A 177 -18.85 41.83 7.35
N ILE A 178 -17.99 42.75 6.91
CA ILE A 178 -16.97 43.38 7.77
C ILE A 178 -17.66 44.29 8.80
N GLU A 179 -18.62 45.11 8.37
CA GLU A 179 -19.40 45.99 9.25
C GLU A 179 -20.20 45.19 10.29
N LYS A 180 -20.71 44.01 9.92
CA LYS A 180 -21.39 43.05 10.83
C LYS A 180 -20.44 42.25 11.72
N GLY A 181 -19.12 42.50 11.68
CA GLY A 181 -18.13 41.81 12.51
C GLY A 181 -17.91 40.34 12.15
N ILE A 182 -18.26 39.90 10.93
CA ILE A 182 -18.02 38.53 10.48
C ILE A 182 -16.50 38.27 10.42
N LYS A 183 -16.05 37.20 11.09
CA LYS A 183 -14.62 36.82 11.11
C LYS A 183 -14.07 36.67 9.69
N LYS A 184 -12.86 37.21 9.43
CA LYS A 184 -12.20 37.23 8.10
C LYS A 184 -12.25 35.89 7.36
N ASN A 185 -11.98 34.78 8.05
CA ASN A 185 -11.99 33.42 7.48
C ASN A 185 -13.39 32.83 7.23
N LYS A 186 -14.46 33.54 7.61
CA LYS A 186 -15.87 33.15 7.39
C LYS A 186 -16.58 34.06 6.40
N ILE A 187 -16.01 35.20 6.02
CA ILE A 187 -16.64 36.17 5.11
C ILE A 187 -17.10 35.52 3.80
N ASN A 188 -16.23 34.80 3.09
CA ASN A 188 -16.62 34.17 1.81
C ASN A 188 -17.78 33.17 1.99
N LYS A 189 -17.78 32.40 3.09
CA LYS A 189 -18.86 31.47 3.41
C LYS A 189 -20.17 32.21 3.71
N TRP A 190 -20.10 33.34 4.40
CA TRP A 190 -21.26 34.18 4.67
C TRP A 190 -21.80 34.82 3.39
N ILE A 191 -20.94 35.36 2.52
CA ILE A 191 -21.36 35.91 1.22
C ILE A 191 -22.11 34.84 0.42
N GLN A 192 -21.60 33.59 0.40
CA GLN A 192 -22.24 32.48 -0.31
C GLN A 192 -23.61 32.08 0.25
N THR A 193 -23.97 32.45 1.49
CA THR A 193 -25.34 32.24 1.98
C THR A 193 -26.31 33.34 1.53
N GLN A 194 -25.79 34.49 1.10
CA GLN A 194 -26.58 35.63 0.61
C GLN A 194 -26.67 35.64 -0.92
N PHE A 195 -25.56 35.38 -1.61
CA PHE A 195 -25.43 35.51 -3.05
C PHE A 195 -24.45 34.48 -3.61
N LYS A 196 -24.98 33.54 -4.39
CA LYS A 196 -24.21 32.47 -5.02
C LYS A 196 -24.96 31.95 -6.25
N PRO A 197 -24.99 32.68 -7.37
CA PRO A 197 -25.68 32.23 -8.59
C PRO A 197 -25.19 30.87 -9.08
N ALA A 198 -26.10 30.00 -9.52
CA ALA A 198 -25.78 28.68 -10.04
C ALA A 198 -25.10 28.71 -11.41
N TYR A 199 -25.11 29.86 -12.08
CA TYR A 199 -24.47 30.06 -13.38
C TYR A 199 -23.99 31.51 -13.55
N GLU A 200 -23.15 31.73 -14.56
CA GLU A 200 -22.76 33.05 -15.00
C GLU A 200 -22.50 33.06 -16.52
N LYS A 201 -23.16 33.99 -17.21
CA LYS A 201 -22.87 34.40 -18.60
C LYS A 201 -22.16 35.75 -18.54
N ALA A 202 -20.88 35.81 -18.89
CA ALA A 202 -20.12 37.06 -18.93
C ALA A 202 -19.42 37.23 -20.27
N ASP A 203 -19.45 38.44 -20.82
CA ASP A 203 -18.71 38.80 -22.03
C ASP A 203 -17.25 39.11 -21.67
N VAL A 204 -16.42 38.06 -21.68
CA VAL A 204 -15.02 38.07 -21.24
C VAL A 204 -14.21 37.08 -22.08
N PRO A 205 -12.88 37.24 -22.21
CA PRO A 205 -12.05 36.23 -22.84
C PRO A 205 -12.01 34.94 -22.02
N ASP A 206 -11.62 33.84 -22.66
CA ASP A 206 -11.60 32.50 -22.07
C ASP A 206 -10.76 32.44 -20.79
N ASP A 207 -9.57 33.04 -20.83
CA ASP A 207 -8.62 33.08 -19.72
C ASP A 207 -8.92 34.12 -18.65
N ALA A 208 -10.05 34.84 -18.76
CA ALA A 208 -10.61 35.52 -17.61
C ALA A 208 -11.08 34.50 -16.55
N TYR A 209 -11.63 33.35 -16.94
CA TYR A 209 -12.02 32.32 -15.98
C TYR A 209 -10.85 31.40 -15.60
N ILE A 210 -11.00 30.72 -14.47
CA ILE A 210 -9.92 29.88 -13.90
C ILE A 210 -9.47 28.76 -14.84
N ASP A 211 -10.38 28.16 -15.60
CA ASP A 211 -10.04 27.06 -16.52
C ASP A 211 -9.21 27.54 -17.71
N GLY A 212 -9.43 28.76 -18.21
CA GLY A 212 -8.59 29.36 -19.24
C GLY A 212 -7.20 29.72 -18.70
N ALA A 213 -7.10 30.18 -17.43
CA ALA A 213 -5.82 30.37 -16.76
C ALA A 213 -5.07 29.04 -16.51
N ILE A 214 -5.78 27.96 -16.16
CA ILE A 214 -5.24 26.59 -16.07
C ILE A 214 -4.70 26.15 -17.43
N THR A 215 -5.44 26.41 -18.51
CA THR A 215 -5.01 26.10 -19.89
C THR A 215 -3.75 26.84 -20.26
N ASN A 216 -3.65 28.13 -19.95
CA ASN A 216 -2.45 28.93 -20.20
C ASN A 216 -1.21 28.33 -19.50
N GLN A 217 -1.37 27.87 -18.26
CA GLN A 217 -0.30 27.19 -17.54
C GLN A 217 0.03 25.82 -18.13
N GLY A 218 -0.96 25.03 -18.56
CA GLY A 218 -0.74 23.76 -19.26
C GLY A 218 0.03 23.94 -20.57
N VAL A 219 -0.34 24.95 -21.37
CA VAL A 219 0.37 25.37 -22.58
C VAL A 219 1.81 25.78 -22.26
N GLN A 220 2.03 26.52 -21.17
CA GLN A 220 3.38 26.87 -20.75
C GLN A 220 4.20 25.63 -20.37
N TYR A 221 3.62 24.68 -19.63
CA TYR A 221 4.31 23.43 -19.31
C TYR A 221 4.67 22.61 -20.55
N ILE A 222 3.81 22.56 -21.57
CA ILE A 222 4.15 21.89 -22.84
C ILE A 222 5.38 22.56 -23.48
N LYS A 223 5.43 23.89 -23.53
CA LYS A 223 6.59 24.63 -24.06
C LYS A 223 7.86 24.38 -23.26
N ASP A 224 7.76 24.32 -21.94
CA ASP A 224 8.90 24.04 -21.05
C ASP A 224 9.45 22.62 -21.26
N LEU A 225 8.59 21.69 -21.71
CA LEU A 225 8.91 20.27 -21.93
C LEU A 225 9.37 19.96 -23.37
N GLU A 226 9.22 20.88 -24.32
CA GLU A 226 9.53 20.70 -25.75
C GLU A 226 10.96 20.22 -26.02
N ASN A 227 11.92 20.65 -25.17
CA ASN A 227 13.33 20.30 -25.28
C ASN A 227 13.82 19.42 -24.11
N SER A 228 12.92 18.71 -23.42
CA SER A 228 13.27 17.85 -22.29
C SER A 228 13.85 16.52 -22.76
N ASP A 229 15.03 16.14 -22.24
CA ASP A 229 15.62 14.80 -22.45
C ASP A 229 14.90 13.67 -21.68
N LYS A 230 13.98 14.04 -20.78
CA LYS A 230 13.16 13.09 -19.98
C LYS A 230 11.73 13.04 -20.51
N PRO A 231 11.08 11.85 -20.48
CA PRO A 231 9.66 11.77 -20.76
C PRO A 231 8.86 12.48 -19.65
N PHE A 232 7.63 12.89 -19.95
CA PHE A 232 6.80 13.65 -19.00
C PHE A 232 5.43 13.02 -18.72
N PHE A 233 4.91 13.31 -17.54
CA PHE A 233 3.52 13.14 -17.17
C PHE A 233 2.95 14.53 -16.84
N LEU A 234 2.13 15.08 -17.72
CA LEU A 234 1.50 16.38 -17.57
C LEU A 234 0.02 16.21 -17.26
N ALA A 235 -0.40 16.65 -16.08
CA ALA A 235 -1.79 16.59 -15.64
C ALA A 235 -2.46 17.98 -15.67
N VAL A 236 -3.54 18.12 -16.42
CA VAL A 236 -4.33 19.36 -16.54
C VAL A 236 -5.77 19.09 -16.11
N GLY A 237 -6.19 19.73 -15.01
CA GLY A 237 -7.48 19.47 -14.37
C GLY A 237 -8.46 20.65 -14.45
N TYR A 238 -9.46 20.56 -15.33
CA TYR A 238 -10.51 21.56 -15.48
C TYR A 238 -11.60 21.43 -14.41
N LYS A 239 -12.16 22.57 -14.02
CA LYS A 239 -13.21 22.67 -12.99
C LYS A 239 -14.61 22.73 -13.57
N ARG A 240 -14.82 23.25 -14.77
CA ARG A 240 -16.13 23.17 -15.44
C ARG A 240 -16.29 21.75 -16.04
N PRO A 241 -17.52 21.24 -16.20
CA PRO A 241 -18.81 21.89 -15.97
C PRO A 241 -19.36 21.82 -14.52
N HIS A 242 -18.56 21.50 -13.48
CA HIS A 242 -19.02 21.59 -12.06
C HIS A 242 -19.70 22.94 -11.79
N LEU A 243 -20.71 22.99 -10.91
CA LEU A 243 -21.36 24.24 -10.52
C LEU A 243 -20.37 25.28 -9.90
N PRO A 244 -20.67 26.58 -9.94
CA PRO A 244 -21.68 27.20 -10.79
C PRO A 244 -21.29 27.15 -12.27
N PHE A 245 -22.24 27.03 -13.17
CA PHE A 245 -21.98 27.01 -14.61
C PHE A 245 -21.55 28.39 -15.12
N ALA A 246 -20.28 28.73 -14.93
CA ALA A 246 -19.68 30.01 -15.29
C ALA A 246 -18.83 29.82 -16.55
N ALA A 247 -19.24 30.48 -17.64
CA ALA A 247 -18.57 30.39 -18.93
C ALA A 247 -18.72 31.71 -19.71
N PRO A 248 -17.75 32.05 -20.59
CA PRO A 248 -17.86 33.19 -21.49
C PRO A 248 -19.13 33.17 -22.36
N SER A 249 -19.73 34.34 -22.59
CA SER A 249 -21.00 34.54 -23.32
C SER A 249 -21.05 33.83 -24.66
N LYS A 250 -19.95 33.84 -25.42
CA LYS A 250 -19.86 33.20 -26.73
C LYS A 250 -20.21 31.70 -26.70
N TYR A 251 -19.95 30.98 -25.61
CA TYR A 251 -20.33 29.56 -25.49
C TYR A 251 -21.79 29.35 -25.13
N TRP A 252 -22.40 30.31 -24.44
CA TRP A 252 -23.85 30.29 -24.23
C TRP A 252 -24.59 30.52 -25.54
N GLU A 253 -24.08 31.42 -26.39
CA GLU A 253 -24.68 31.78 -27.68
C GLU A 253 -24.63 30.67 -28.73
N MET A 254 -23.86 29.61 -28.49
CA MET A 254 -23.87 28.40 -29.31
C MET A 254 -25.18 27.62 -29.20
N TYR A 255 -25.97 27.86 -28.14
CA TYR A 255 -27.17 27.09 -27.83
C TYR A 255 -28.39 28.01 -27.70
N GLN A 256 -29.52 27.53 -28.22
CA GLN A 256 -30.82 28.16 -27.98
C GLN A 256 -31.45 27.58 -26.71
N GLU A 257 -31.60 28.40 -25.67
CA GLU A 257 -32.10 27.96 -24.35
C GLU A 257 -33.44 27.24 -24.41
N LYS A 258 -34.35 27.71 -25.27
CA LYS A 258 -35.68 27.12 -25.48
C LYS A 258 -35.64 25.70 -26.08
N GLU A 259 -34.54 25.34 -26.74
CA GLU A 259 -34.36 24.05 -27.42
C GLU A 259 -33.60 23.04 -26.55
N VAL A 260 -33.10 23.48 -25.39
CA VAL A 260 -32.34 22.63 -24.46
C VAL A 260 -33.18 21.43 -24.04
N PRO A 261 -32.72 20.18 -24.28
CA PRO A 261 -33.50 19.00 -23.94
C PRO A 261 -33.61 18.86 -22.41
N LEU A 262 -34.83 18.57 -21.94
CA LEU A 262 -35.09 18.23 -20.54
C LEU A 262 -35.10 16.71 -20.37
N ALA A 263 -34.79 16.25 -19.16
CA ALA A 263 -34.89 14.84 -18.84
C ALA A 263 -36.32 14.33 -19.05
N GLN A 264 -36.47 13.25 -19.83
CA GLN A 264 -37.77 12.67 -20.16
C GLN A 264 -38.47 12.05 -18.94
N PHE A 265 -37.69 11.50 -18.00
CA PHE A 265 -38.20 10.92 -16.77
C PHE A 265 -37.75 11.71 -15.54
N GLN A 266 -38.69 12.43 -14.92
CA GLN A 266 -38.47 13.28 -13.74
C GLN A 266 -39.34 12.83 -12.56
N GLN A 267 -39.40 11.52 -12.34
CA GLN A 267 -40.13 10.91 -11.23
C GLN A 267 -39.22 9.96 -10.46
N LYS A 268 -39.65 9.55 -9.27
CA LYS A 268 -38.98 8.42 -8.60
C LYS A 268 -39.26 7.15 -9.39
N VAL A 269 -38.23 6.31 -9.52
CA VAL A 269 -38.30 4.93 -9.98
C VAL A 269 -39.45 4.20 -9.27
N VAL A 270 -40.33 3.58 -10.06
CA VAL A 270 -41.41 2.73 -9.54
C VAL A 270 -40.79 1.50 -8.86
N GLY A 271 -41.05 1.33 -7.57
CA GLY A 271 -40.46 0.26 -6.76
C GLY A 271 -38.97 0.48 -6.41
N GLY A 272 -38.43 1.68 -6.64
CA GLY A 272 -37.06 2.03 -6.25
C GLY A 272 -36.90 2.27 -4.76
N TYR A 273 -35.67 2.24 -4.27
CA TYR A 273 -35.36 2.44 -2.86
C TYR A 273 -35.15 3.93 -2.54
N ASP A 274 -35.83 4.45 -1.51
CA ASP A 274 -35.77 5.89 -1.18
C ASP A 274 -34.35 6.42 -0.88
N LYS A 275 -33.43 5.57 -0.40
CA LYS A 275 -32.04 5.99 -0.14
C LYS A 275 -31.15 6.02 -1.37
N ALA A 276 -31.61 5.52 -2.52
CA ALA A 276 -30.94 5.74 -3.81
C ALA A 276 -30.85 7.23 -4.14
N TYR A 277 -31.82 8.01 -3.65
CA TYR A 277 -31.94 9.44 -3.90
C TYR A 277 -31.14 10.27 -2.89
N HIS A 278 -30.70 11.44 -3.35
CA HIS A 278 -30.22 12.53 -2.51
C HIS A 278 -31.11 13.76 -2.79
N ASN A 279 -31.04 14.77 -1.93
CA ASN A 279 -31.94 15.92 -2.00
C ASN A 279 -31.42 17.10 -2.84
N SER A 280 -30.46 16.86 -3.73
CA SER A 280 -29.75 17.89 -4.52
C SER A 280 -29.21 19.08 -3.69
N SER A 281 -28.70 18.81 -2.48
CA SER A 281 -28.25 19.85 -1.53
C SER A 281 -27.20 20.82 -2.10
N GLU A 282 -26.37 20.36 -3.05
CA GLU A 282 -25.40 21.21 -3.70
C GLU A 282 -26.08 22.32 -4.53
N LEU A 283 -26.98 21.96 -5.46
CA LEU A 283 -27.76 22.93 -6.24
C LEU A 283 -28.61 23.82 -5.32
N LYS A 284 -29.30 23.26 -4.32
CA LYS A 284 -30.10 24.04 -3.36
C LYS A 284 -29.29 25.06 -2.56
N GLY A 285 -27.96 24.85 -2.47
CA GLY A 285 -27.02 25.78 -1.86
C GLY A 285 -26.69 27.00 -2.72
N TYR A 286 -27.10 27.04 -3.99
CA TYR A 286 -26.98 28.22 -4.85
C TYR A 286 -28.20 29.13 -4.69
N LYS A 287 -27.96 30.44 -4.82
CA LYS A 287 -28.94 31.52 -4.74
C LYS A 287 -28.89 32.28 -6.06
N THR A 288 -29.78 31.90 -6.96
CA THR A 288 -29.87 32.41 -8.32
C THR A 288 -31.22 33.08 -8.48
N GLU A 289 -31.21 34.33 -8.93
CA GLU A 289 -32.44 35.02 -9.30
C GLU A 289 -33.11 34.31 -10.49
N GLY A 290 -34.44 34.12 -10.43
CA GLY A 290 -35.21 33.46 -11.48
C GLY A 290 -35.12 31.93 -11.51
N ILE A 291 -34.41 31.29 -10.57
CA ILE A 291 -34.40 29.83 -10.41
C ILE A 291 -35.07 29.47 -9.09
N ASP A 292 -36.36 29.16 -9.15
CA ASP A 292 -37.12 28.69 -8.00
C ASP A 292 -36.96 27.18 -7.85
N ILE A 293 -36.49 26.76 -6.67
CA ILE A 293 -36.32 25.37 -6.29
C ILE A 293 -37.25 25.08 -5.12
N SER A 294 -38.35 24.38 -5.37
CA SER A 294 -39.22 23.85 -4.34
C SER A 294 -38.80 22.42 -3.96
N GLU A 295 -39.46 21.85 -2.96
CA GLU A 295 -39.21 20.47 -2.52
C GLU A 295 -40.51 19.67 -2.54
N GLN A 296 -40.47 18.48 -3.13
CA GLN A 296 -41.55 17.50 -3.11
C GLN A 296 -40.96 16.12 -2.82
N ASP A 297 -41.52 15.42 -1.83
CA ASP A 297 -41.05 14.09 -1.39
C ASP A 297 -39.55 14.03 -1.05
N GLY A 298 -39.02 15.13 -0.51
CA GLY A 298 -37.61 15.29 -0.16
C GLY A 298 -36.67 15.55 -1.34
N LEU A 299 -37.20 15.75 -2.54
CA LEU A 299 -36.46 15.99 -3.79
C LEU A 299 -36.67 17.40 -4.32
N ALA A 300 -35.65 17.92 -5.00
CA ALA A 300 -35.71 19.24 -5.61
C ALA A 300 -36.67 19.24 -6.82
N VAL A 301 -37.55 20.23 -6.88
CA VAL A 301 -38.40 20.49 -8.04
C VAL A 301 -38.02 21.86 -8.59
N VAL A 302 -37.58 21.88 -9.85
CA VAL A 302 -37.15 23.08 -10.56
C VAL A 302 -38.12 23.29 -11.73
N SER A 303 -38.62 24.51 -11.91
CA SER A 303 -39.50 24.85 -13.04
C SER A 303 -38.80 24.58 -14.37
N GLU A 304 -39.54 24.22 -15.43
CA GLU A 304 -38.95 23.89 -16.74
C GLU A 304 -38.01 24.99 -17.25
N ASP A 305 -38.40 26.26 -17.14
CA ASP A 305 -37.55 27.39 -17.50
C ASP A 305 -36.24 27.40 -16.68
N GLY A 306 -36.34 27.14 -15.38
CA GLY A 306 -35.17 27.01 -14.51
C GLY A 306 -34.29 25.82 -14.89
N GLN A 307 -34.87 24.69 -15.28
CA GLN A 307 -34.12 23.53 -15.77
C GLN A 307 -33.37 23.87 -17.05
N ARG A 308 -34.06 24.45 -18.04
CA ARG A 308 -33.47 24.86 -19.32
C ARG A 308 -32.31 25.80 -19.11
N LYS A 309 -32.46 26.80 -18.24
CA LYS A 309 -31.37 27.74 -17.90
C LYS A 309 -30.16 27.04 -17.28
N LEU A 310 -30.37 26.14 -16.32
CA LEU A 310 -29.29 25.39 -15.68
C LEU A 310 -28.57 24.47 -16.67
N ILE A 311 -29.33 23.74 -17.48
CA ILE A 311 -28.79 22.80 -18.47
C ILE A 311 -28.09 23.55 -19.60
N HIS A 312 -28.62 24.70 -20.05
CA HIS A 312 -27.95 25.62 -20.99
C HIS A 312 -26.57 26.02 -20.47
N GLY A 313 -26.48 26.39 -19.19
CA GLY A 313 -25.20 26.70 -18.55
C GLY A 313 -24.25 25.51 -18.51
N TYR A 314 -24.75 24.30 -18.24
CA TYR A 314 -23.93 23.08 -18.27
C TYR A 314 -23.34 22.84 -19.67
N TYR A 315 -24.14 22.91 -20.74
CA TYR A 315 -23.65 22.78 -22.11
C TYR A 315 -22.68 23.89 -22.51
N ALA A 316 -22.95 25.15 -22.15
CA ALA A 316 -22.03 26.26 -22.38
C ALA A 316 -20.68 26.05 -21.67
N ALA A 317 -20.70 25.56 -20.43
CA ALA A 317 -19.51 25.23 -19.66
C ALA A 317 -18.73 24.04 -20.27
N THR A 318 -19.43 23.05 -20.82
CA THR A 318 -18.83 21.92 -21.53
C THR A 318 -18.15 22.37 -22.83
N SER A 319 -18.81 23.17 -23.68
CA SER A 319 -18.18 23.74 -24.90
C SER A 319 -17.02 24.67 -24.59
N TYR A 320 -17.08 25.39 -23.48
CA TYR A 320 -15.97 26.20 -23.01
C TYR A 320 -14.75 25.32 -22.71
N VAL A 321 -14.92 24.23 -21.94
CA VAL A 321 -13.81 23.31 -21.66
C VAL A 321 -13.33 22.61 -22.93
N ASP A 322 -14.22 22.25 -23.86
CA ASP A 322 -13.84 21.71 -25.17
C ASP A 322 -12.86 22.63 -25.91
N ALA A 323 -13.17 23.92 -26.01
CA ALA A 323 -12.29 24.90 -26.66
C ALA A 323 -10.92 25.00 -25.96
N LEU A 324 -10.89 24.91 -24.63
CA LEU A 324 -9.65 24.89 -23.85
C LEU A 324 -8.82 23.63 -24.06
N VAL A 325 -9.46 22.46 -24.14
CA VAL A 325 -8.81 21.20 -24.55
C VAL A 325 -8.22 21.35 -25.95
N GLY A 326 -8.96 21.95 -26.90
CA GLY A 326 -8.47 22.24 -28.24
C GLY A 326 -7.17 23.05 -28.26
N ARG A 327 -7.07 24.08 -27.42
CA ARG A 327 -5.85 24.90 -27.27
C ARG A 327 -4.67 24.08 -26.73
N LEU A 328 -4.90 23.22 -25.75
CA LEU A 328 -3.87 22.35 -25.17
C LEU A 328 -3.33 21.34 -26.20
N LEU A 329 -4.24 20.69 -26.94
CA LEU A 329 -3.90 19.74 -28.00
C LEU A 329 -3.19 20.42 -29.17
N THR A 330 -3.60 21.64 -29.53
CA THR A 330 -2.93 22.44 -30.56
C THR A 330 -1.49 22.74 -30.16
N GLN A 331 -1.26 23.18 -28.92
CA GLN A 331 0.11 23.42 -28.44
C GLN A 331 0.96 22.15 -28.44
N LEU A 332 0.40 21.01 -28.03
CA LEU A 332 1.12 19.73 -28.03
C LEU A 332 1.63 19.38 -29.44
N LYS A 333 0.80 19.62 -30.46
CA LYS A 333 1.12 19.41 -31.87
C LYS A 333 2.12 20.44 -32.41
N GLU A 334 1.97 21.71 -32.05
CA GLU A 334 2.92 22.76 -32.44
C GLU A 334 4.32 22.52 -31.88
N SER A 335 4.42 21.98 -30.66
CA SER A 335 5.68 21.55 -30.04
C SER A 335 6.17 20.17 -30.54
N ASN A 336 5.51 19.55 -31.53
CA ASN A 336 5.83 18.22 -32.08
C ASN A 336 5.89 17.08 -31.04
N LEU A 337 5.23 17.23 -29.90
CA LEU A 337 5.20 16.24 -28.82
C LEU A 337 4.07 15.22 -28.98
N ASP A 338 3.06 15.53 -29.82
CA ASP A 338 1.87 14.71 -30.04
C ASP A 338 2.20 13.28 -30.50
N LYS A 339 3.21 13.13 -31.37
CA LYS A 339 3.63 11.83 -31.94
C LYS A 339 4.26 10.86 -30.94
N ASN A 340 4.59 11.30 -29.73
CA ASN A 340 5.14 10.45 -28.66
C ASN A 340 4.36 10.61 -27.34
N THR A 341 3.14 11.15 -27.36
CA THR A 341 2.36 11.39 -26.14
C THR A 341 1.09 10.56 -26.10
N ILE A 342 0.94 9.72 -25.07
CA ILE A 342 -0.33 9.11 -24.69
C ILE A 342 -1.25 10.22 -24.17
N ILE A 343 -2.45 10.34 -24.71
CA ILE A 343 -3.43 11.34 -24.25
C ILE A 343 -4.60 10.60 -23.62
N ILE A 344 -4.94 10.94 -22.38
CA ILE A 344 -6.18 10.49 -21.74
C ILE A 344 -7.03 11.68 -21.34
N LEU A 345 -8.29 11.66 -21.76
CA LEU A 345 -9.32 12.60 -21.32
C LEU A 345 -10.39 11.83 -20.56
N TRP A 346 -10.76 12.32 -19.37
CA TRP A 346 -11.79 11.71 -18.54
C TRP A 346 -12.59 12.74 -17.74
N GLY A 347 -13.88 12.47 -17.53
CA GLY A 347 -14.70 13.13 -16.51
C GLY A 347 -14.54 12.44 -15.15
N ASP A 348 -14.66 13.08 -13.99
CA ASP A 348 -14.44 12.39 -12.70
C ASP A 348 -15.63 11.65 -12.13
N HIS A 349 -16.82 11.85 -12.69
CA HIS A 349 -18.03 11.05 -12.53
C HIS A 349 -19.11 11.59 -13.49
N GLY A 350 -20.29 10.99 -13.51
CA GLY A 350 -21.43 11.54 -14.24
C GLY A 350 -22.11 12.72 -13.53
N TRP A 351 -23.27 13.13 -14.05
CA TRP A 351 -24.06 14.24 -13.55
C TRP A 351 -25.56 14.10 -13.87
N HIS A 352 -26.41 14.42 -12.91
CA HIS A 352 -27.85 14.53 -13.03
C HIS A 352 -28.26 15.93 -13.48
N LEU A 353 -29.17 15.98 -14.46
CA LEU A 353 -29.70 17.20 -15.08
C LEU A 353 -31.24 17.21 -15.06
N GLY A 354 -31.83 16.82 -13.92
CA GLY A 354 -33.28 16.76 -13.69
C GLY A 354 -33.88 15.36 -13.78
N ASP A 355 -33.13 14.39 -14.33
CA ASP A 355 -33.53 12.99 -14.34
C ASP A 355 -33.74 12.47 -12.91
N HIS A 356 -34.81 11.71 -12.70
CA HIS A 356 -35.24 11.25 -11.37
C HIS A 356 -35.51 12.38 -10.35
N ARG A 357 -35.70 13.63 -10.80
CA ARG A 357 -35.70 14.88 -9.97
C ARG A 357 -34.38 15.12 -9.24
N LEU A 358 -33.31 14.48 -9.68
CA LEU A 358 -31.99 14.65 -9.15
C LEU A 358 -31.23 15.71 -9.96
N TRP A 359 -30.33 16.39 -9.27
CA TRP A 359 -29.38 17.33 -9.83
C TRP A 359 -28.04 17.03 -9.17
N ASN A 360 -26.91 17.36 -9.82
CA ASN A 360 -25.58 17.07 -9.29
C ASN A 360 -25.16 15.61 -9.43
N LYS A 361 -24.58 15.04 -8.38
CA LYS A 361 -24.00 13.70 -8.32
C LYS A 361 -24.50 13.03 -7.04
N HIS A 362 -23.78 12.05 -6.51
CA HIS A 362 -24.12 11.33 -5.28
C HIS A 362 -25.29 10.36 -5.44
N SER A 363 -25.38 9.59 -6.54
CA SER A 363 -26.28 8.42 -6.63
C SER A 363 -25.53 7.23 -7.26
N ASN A 364 -26.19 6.07 -7.28
CA ASN A 364 -25.73 4.89 -8.03
C ASN A 364 -26.45 4.74 -9.39
N PHE A 365 -27.27 5.72 -9.80
CA PHE A 365 -27.93 5.70 -11.11
C PHE A 365 -26.91 5.90 -12.25
N GLU A 366 -27.27 5.53 -13.46
CA GLU A 366 -26.39 5.59 -14.63
C GLU A 366 -25.84 6.99 -14.83
N GLN A 367 -26.73 8.00 -14.78
CA GLN A 367 -26.38 9.40 -15.06
C GLN A 367 -25.32 9.94 -14.11
N ALA A 368 -25.22 9.45 -12.87
CA ALA A 368 -24.18 9.88 -11.91
C ALA A 368 -22.88 9.08 -12.01
N THR A 369 -22.91 7.86 -12.57
CA THR A 369 -21.76 6.94 -12.48
C THR A 369 -21.03 6.75 -13.81
N ARG A 370 -21.74 6.83 -14.94
CA ARG A 370 -21.17 6.74 -16.30
C ARG A 370 -20.45 8.04 -16.62
N SER A 371 -19.21 7.94 -17.07
CA SER A 371 -18.35 9.10 -17.28
C SER A 371 -17.51 8.92 -18.56
N PRO A 372 -17.31 9.99 -19.36
CA PRO A 372 -16.62 9.88 -20.63
C PRO A 372 -15.14 9.58 -20.41
N MET A 373 -14.59 8.73 -21.28
CA MET A 373 -13.15 8.46 -21.34
C MET A 373 -12.71 8.24 -22.79
N VAL A 374 -11.64 8.94 -23.18
CA VAL A 374 -10.96 8.78 -24.47
C VAL A 374 -9.47 8.57 -24.20
N ILE A 375 -8.87 7.56 -24.84
CA ILE A 375 -7.43 7.31 -24.77
C ILE A 375 -6.85 7.27 -26.19
N VAL A 376 -5.85 8.11 -26.44
CA VAL A 376 -5.01 8.09 -27.65
C VAL A 376 -3.67 7.47 -27.28
N ASP A 377 -3.31 6.37 -27.92
CA ASP A 377 -1.94 5.82 -27.89
C ASP A 377 -1.25 6.19 -29.21
N PRO A 378 -0.17 6.98 -29.20
CA PRO A 378 0.50 7.45 -30.42
C PRO A 378 1.13 6.31 -31.23
N SER A 379 1.27 5.11 -30.66
CA SER A 379 1.72 3.92 -31.39
C SER A 379 0.60 3.20 -32.15
N GLN A 380 -0.65 3.66 -32.03
CA GLN A 380 -1.81 3.08 -32.68
C GLN A 380 -2.43 4.06 -33.67
N ASN A 381 -2.87 3.54 -34.82
CA ASN A 381 -3.53 4.31 -35.87
C ASN A 381 -5.00 3.89 -36.06
N THR A 382 -5.57 3.12 -35.12
CA THR A 382 -6.93 2.58 -35.24
C THR A 382 -7.86 3.26 -34.26
N VAL A 383 -8.89 3.91 -34.78
CA VAL A 383 -9.99 4.46 -33.99
C VAL A 383 -10.89 3.31 -33.54
N ARG A 384 -11.24 3.28 -32.25
CA ARG A 384 -12.09 2.23 -31.68
C ARG A 384 -13.17 2.81 -30.79
N ARG A 385 -14.30 2.11 -30.75
CA ARG A 385 -15.39 2.37 -29.80
C ARG A 385 -15.58 1.13 -28.95
N VAL A 386 -15.39 1.28 -27.65
CA VAL A 386 -15.46 0.20 -26.65
C VAL A 386 -16.77 0.32 -25.91
N GLU A 387 -17.64 -0.67 -26.08
CA GLU A 387 -18.95 -0.77 -25.44
C GLU A 387 -18.94 -1.63 -24.17
N SER A 388 -17.91 -2.47 -24.00
CA SER A 388 -17.72 -3.25 -22.79
C SER A 388 -17.48 -2.34 -21.59
N VAL A 389 -17.93 -2.80 -20.42
CA VAL A 389 -17.76 -2.08 -19.15
C VAL A 389 -16.29 -1.89 -18.79
N THR A 390 -15.94 -0.67 -18.37
CA THR A 390 -14.60 -0.33 -17.83
C THR A 390 -14.72 0.54 -16.58
N GLU A 391 -13.64 0.67 -15.83
CA GLU A 391 -13.60 1.37 -14.54
C GLU A 391 -12.43 2.35 -14.42
N PHE A 392 -12.54 3.40 -13.61
CA PHE A 392 -11.38 4.29 -13.38
C PHE A 392 -10.20 3.63 -12.69
N VAL A 393 -10.40 2.59 -11.86
CA VAL A 393 -9.27 1.83 -11.30
C VAL A 393 -8.42 1.18 -12.38
N ASP A 394 -8.95 0.97 -13.59
CA ASP A 394 -8.25 0.40 -14.74
C ASP A 394 -7.30 1.42 -15.41
N ILE A 395 -7.46 2.73 -15.17
CA ILE A 395 -6.65 3.78 -15.80
C ILE A 395 -5.18 3.68 -15.37
N TYR A 396 -4.91 3.50 -14.09
CA TYR A 396 -3.54 3.42 -13.58
C TYR A 396 -2.75 2.28 -14.26
N PRO A 397 -3.18 1.00 -14.20
CA PRO A 397 -2.45 -0.06 -14.88
C PRO A 397 -2.40 0.11 -16.41
N THR A 398 -3.42 0.73 -17.01
CA THR A 398 -3.41 1.02 -18.46
C THR A 398 -2.30 2.00 -18.83
N LEU A 399 -2.18 3.11 -18.11
CA LEU A 399 -1.17 4.13 -18.45
C LEU A 399 0.25 3.62 -18.21
N THR A 400 0.49 2.82 -17.16
CA THR A 400 1.81 2.21 -16.93
C THR A 400 2.18 1.22 -18.03
N ASP A 401 1.23 0.39 -18.45
CA ASP A 401 1.39 -0.58 -19.54
C ASP A 401 1.66 0.11 -20.89
N LEU A 402 0.83 1.08 -21.29
CA LEU A 402 1.01 1.84 -22.54
C LEU A 402 2.34 2.61 -22.60
N ALA A 403 2.80 3.12 -21.45
CA ALA A 403 4.05 3.85 -21.31
C ALA A 403 5.29 2.93 -21.22
N GLY A 404 5.10 1.60 -21.19
CA GLY A 404 6.18 0.63 -21.13
C GLY A 404 6.94 0.61 -19.80
N ILE A 405 6.28 1.03 -18.70
CA ILE A 405 6.83 0.91 -17.34
C ILE A 405 6.13 -0.24 -16.60
N ALA A 406 6.82 -0.84 -15.63
CA ALA A 406 6.26 -1.96 -14.87
C ALA A 406 4.91 -1.56 -14.24
N THR A 407 3.90 -2.42 -14.34
CA THR A 407 2.60 -2.15 -13.72
C THR A 407 2.61 -2.64 -12.27
N PRO A 408 2.26 -1.81 -11.27
CA PRO A 408 2.18 -2.25 -9.89
C PRO A 408 1.21 -3.43 -9.71
N THR A 409 1.60 -4.45 -8.95
CA THR A 409 0.80 -5.68 -8.77
C THR A 409 -0.35 -5.53 -7.77
N SER A 410 -0.33 -4.48 -6.95
CA SER A 410 -1.30 -4.22 -5.88
C SER A 410 -2.51 -3.39 -6.29
N LEU A 411 -2.69 -3.09 -7.58
CA LEU A 411 -3.82 -2.29 -8.08
C LEU A 411 -5.10 -3.13 -8.19
N SER A 412 -6.25 -2.48 -7.99
CA SER A 412 -7.58 -3.07 -8.13
C SER A 412 -8.02 -3.24 -9.59
N GLY A 413 -7.47 -2.41 -10.48
CA GLY A 413 -7.82 -2.40 -11.90
C GLY A 413 -7.03 -3.39 -12.75
N THR A 414 -7.43 -3.50 -14.01
CA THR A 414 -6.72 -4.27 -15.04
C THR A 414 -6.40 -3.36 -16.22
N SER A 415 -5.25 -3.55 -16.88
CA SER A 415 -4.90 -2.75 -18.06
C SER A 415 -5.94 -2.94 -19.17
N LEU A 416 -6.37 -1.83 -19.77
CA LEU A 416 -7.30 -1.79 -20.90
C LEU A 416 -6.58 -1.89 -22.25
N ARG A 417 -5.24 -2.01 -22.29
CA ARG A 417 -4.46 -2.12 -23.52
C ARG A 417 -5.04 -3.12 -24.55
N PRO A 418 -5.55 -4.31 -24.15
CA PRO A 418 -6.18 -5.25 -25.09
C PRO A 418 -7.42 -4.70 -25.82
N LEU A 419 -8.14 -3.75 -25.21
CA LEU A 419 -9.29 -3.08 -25.85
C LEU A 419 -8.82 -2.00 -26.84
N LEU A 420 -7.71 -1.31 -26.54
CA LEU A 420 -7.13 -0.30 -27.42
C LEU A 420 -6.53 -0.97 -28.66
N ASP A 421 -5.70 -2.00 -28.49
CA ASP A 421 -5.11 -2.72 -29.64
C ASP A 421 -6.12 -3.63 -30.37
N GLY A 422 -7.26 -3.94 -29.75
CA GLY A 422 -8.34 -4.74 -30.30
C GLY A 422 -8.09 -6.25 -30.26
N SER A 423 -7.11 -6.70 -29.48
CA SER A 423 -6.88 -8.13 -29.21
C SER A 423 -8.00 -8.76 -28.39
N GLU A 424 -8.69 -7.96 -27.57
CA GLU A 424 -9.88 -8.39 -26.83
C GLU A 424 -11.04 -7.42 -27.03
N LYS A 425 -12.27 -7.95 -26.96
CA LYS A 425 -13.50 -7.15 -26.97
C LYS A 425 -14.04 -6.83 -25.57
N VAL A 426 -13.62 -7.60 -24.57
CA VAL A 426 -14.09 -7.52 -23.18
C VAL A 426 -12.93 -7.92 -22.27
N VAL A 427 -12.46 -6.99 -21.44
CA VAL A 427 -11.42 -7.27 -20.42
C VAL A 427 -12.03 -7.56 -19.05
N LYS A 428 -13.23 -7.02 -18.75
CA LYS A 428 -13.90 -7.17 -17.46
C LYS A 428 -15.36 -7.56 -17.62
N LYS A 429 -15.85 -8.36 -16.67
CA LYS A 429 -17.25 -8.80 -16.62
C LYS A 429 -18.19 -7.70 -16.12
N TYR A 430 -17.70 -6.84 -15.24
CA TYR A 430 -18.51 -5.82 -14.59
C TYR A 430 -17.69 -4.61 -14.15
N ALA A 431 -18.37 -3.48 -13.95
CA ALA A 431 -17.90 -2.31 -13.23
C ALA A 431 -18.66 -2.18 -11.89
N VAL A 432 -17.99 -1.67 -10.85
CA VAL A 432 -18.59 -1.49 -9.52
C VAL A 432 -18.48 -0.05 -9.05
N THR A 433 -19.63 0.49 -8.64
CA THR A 433 -19.76 1.79 -7.98
C THR A 433 -20.38 1.62 -6.60
N GLN A 434 -20.01 2.46 -5.65
CA GLN A 434 -20.60 2.48 -4.32
C GLN A 434 -20.98 3.89 -3.86
N ILE A 435 -21.93 3.96 -2.92
CA ILE A 435 -22.25 5.21 -2.24
C ILE A 435 -22.68 5.00 -0.79
N ALA A 436 -22.25 5.94 0.07
CA ALA A 436 -22.62 5.96 1.48
C ALA A 436 -23.79 6.92 1.75
N ARG A 437 -24.73 6.47 2.59
CA ARG A 437 -25.93 7.18 3.07
C ARG A 437 -26.00 7.03 4.60
N GLY A 438 -25.12 7.74 5.30
CA GLY A 438 -24.96 7.55 6.75
C GLY A 438 -24.41 6.16 7.06
N GLN A 439 -25.20 5.35 7.76
CA GLN A 439 -24.85 3.95 8.07
C GLN A 439 -25.20 2.97 6.93
N ILE A 440 -25.92 3.41 5.91
CA ILE A 440 -26.35 2.58 4.79
C ILE A 440 -25.32 2.72 3.66
N ASN A 441 -24.90 1.61 3.06
CA ASN A 441 -24.05 1.61 1.86
C ASN A 441 -24.80 0.93 0.71
N GLY A 442 -24.80 1.55 -0.47
CA GLY A 442 -25.29 0.98 -1.71
C GLY A 442 -24.12 0.58 -2.61
N TYR A 443 -24.03 -0.70 -2.98
CA TYR A 443 -23.08 -1.20 -3.97
C TYR A 443 -23.83 -1.53 -5.25
N SER A 444 -23.32 -1.05 -6.38
CA SER A 444 -23.95 -1.15 -7.70
C SER A 444 -22.98 -1.81 -8.66
N LEU A 445 -23.41 -2.91 -9.28
CA LEU A 445 -22.68 -3.65 -10.29
C LEU A 445 -23.31 -3.43 -11.66
N LYS A 446 -22.52 -2.96 -12.63
CA LYS A 446 -22.91 -2.78 -14.03
C LYS A 446 -22.24 -3.85 -14.89
N SER A 447 -23.02 -4.69 -15.54
CA SER A 447 -22.56 -5.77 -16.42
C SER A 447 -23.33 -5.72 -17.73
N GLY A 448 -22.66 -5.32 -18.81
CA GLY A 448 -23.32 -4.99 -20.08
C GLY A 448 -24.46 -3.96 -19.89
N ASN A 449 -25.68 -4.33 -20.28
CA ASN A 449 -26.88 -3.49 -20.16
C ASN A 449 -27.62 -3.65 -18.82
N LEU A 450 -27.11 -4.42 -17.87
CA LEU A 450 -27.77 -4.59 -16.56
C LEU A 450 -27.04 -3.81 -15.48
N ARG A 451 -27.79 -3.12 -14.62
CA ARG A 451 -27.30 -2.57 -13.35
C ARG A 451 -28.05 -3.19 -12.20
N TYR A 452 -27.30 -3.71 -11.23
CA TYR A 452 -27.84 -4.32 -10.02
C TYR A 452 -27.25 -3.63 -8.80
N THR A 453 -28.10 -3.03 -7.97
CA THR A 453 -27.71 -2.32 -6.75
C THR A 453 -28.24 -3.03 -5.52
N VAL A 454 -27.42 -3.18 -4.50
CA VAL A 454 -27.81 -3.72 -3.20
C VAL A 454 -27.47 -2.74 -2.09
N TRP A 455 -28.46 -2.47 -1.24
CA TRP A 455 -28.35 -1.57 -0.11
C TRP A 455 -28.26 -2.36 1.19
N TYR A 456 -27.26 -2.06 2.01
CA TYR A 456 -27.02 -2.74 3.27
C TYR A 456 -26.97 -1.76 4.44
N ASN A 457 -27.60 -2.14 5.57
CA ASN A 457 -27.49 -1.39 6.82
C ASN A 457 -26.22 -1.76 7.57
N ASN A 458 -25.45 -0.77 8.01
CA ASN A 458 -24.17 -0.98 8.69
C ASN A 458 -23.30 -2.01 7.96
N ALA A 459 -23.37 -2.04 6.63
CA ALA A 459 -22.61 -2.96 5.79
C ALA A 459 -21.15 -2.81 6.19
N PRO A 460 -20.55 -3.81 6.86
CA PRO A 460 -19.13 -3.79 7.07
C PRO A 460 -18.53 -3.96 5.70
N ARG A 461 -17.50 -3.17 5.44
CA ARG A 461 -16.74 -3.15 4.19
C ARG A 461 -15.91 -4.45 4.05
N LYS A 462 -16.45 -5.64 4.40
CA LYS A 462 -15.86 -7.01 4.51
C LYS A 462 -16.86 -8.12 4.13
N LYS A 463 -16.45 -9.12 3.31
CA LYS A 463 -17.29 -10.27 2.85
C LYS A 463 -17.96 -11.07 3.96
N ALA A 464 -17.33 -11.22 5.13
CA ALA A 464 -17.84 -12.04 6.25
C ALA A 464 -19.17 -11.54 6.85
N THR A 465 -19.81 -10.52 6.26
CA THR A 465 -20.94 -9.80 6.85
C THR A 465 -22.01 -9.38 5.85
N LEU A 466 -21.94 -9.82 4.58
CA LEU A 466 -23.05 -9.76 3.63
C LEU A 466 -24.09 -10.84 4.00
N SER A 467 -24.80 -10.61 5.10
CA SER A 467 -25.94 -11.44 5.46
C SER A 467 -27.21 -10.85 4.86
N ASP A 468 -28.12 -11.72 4.40
CA ASP A 468 -29.46 -11.30 3.95
C ASP A 468 -30.19 -10.47 5.02
N SER A 469 -29.93 -10.76 6.31
CA SER A 469 -30.50 -10.02 7.44
C SER A 469 -30.09 -8.54 7.52
N LYS A 470 -29.03 -8.12 6.83
CA LYS A 470 -28.59 -6.72 6.74
C LYS A 470 -28.94 -6.05 5.41
N ARG A 471 -29.40 -6.83 4.43
CA ARG A 471 -29.84 -6.33 3.13
C ARG A 471 -31.16 -5.57 3.32
N MET A 472 -31.16 -4.31 2.93
CA MET A 472 -32.31 -3.42 3.06
C MET A 472 -33.15 -3.37 1.79
N ALA A 473 -32.49 -3.36 0.63
CA ALA A 473 -33.14 -3.29 -0.66
C ALA A 473 -32.22 -3.82 -1.77
N GLU A 474 -32.84 -4.21 -2.87
CA GLU A 474 -32.20 -4.60 -4.12
C GLU A 474 -32.88 -3.84 -5.26
N GLU A 475 -32.11 -3.41 -6.23
CA GLU A 475 -32.58 -2.72 -7.44
C GLU A 475 -31.95 -3.37 -8.67
N LEU A 476 -32.75 -3.65 -9.70
CA LEU A 476 -32.29 -4.15 -10.99
C LEU A 476 -32.85 -3.27 -12.11
N TYR A 477 -31.99 -2.84 -13.02
CA TYR A 477 -32.33 -2.04 -14.21
C TYR A 477 -31.73 -2.67 -15.46
N ASP A 478 -32.49 -2.66 -16.55
CA ASP A 478 -32.04 -3.08 -17.89
C ASP A 478 -32.12 -1.89 -18.85
N TYR A 479 -30.97 -1.37 -19.26
CA TYR A 479 -30.90 -0.19 -20.14
C TYR A 479 -31.18 -0.48 -21.61
N SER A 480 -31.30 -1.75 -22.00
CA SER A 480 -31.72 -2.09 -23.36
C SER A 480 -33.23 -1.88 -23.57
N GLU A 481 -34.02 -2.13 -22.53
CA GLU A 481 -35.49 -1.99 -22.55
C GLU A 481 -35.96 -0.71 -21.83
N ASP A 482 -35.28 -0.30 -20.76
CA ASP A 482 -35.60 0.86 -19.92
C ASP A 482 -34.35 1.76 -19.72
N PRO A 483 -33.91 2.49 -20.77
CA PRO A 483 -32.71 3.34 -20.71
C PRO A 483 -32.82 4.51 -19.72
N LEU A 484 -34.02 4.80 -19.21
CA LEU A 484 -34.30 5.88 -18.26
C LEU A 484 -34.44 5.39 -16.80
N GLU A 485 -34.20 4.11 -16.54
CA GLU A 485 -34.29 3.50 -15.20
C GLU A 485 -35.65 3.78 -14.51
N THR A 486 -36.77 3.71 -15.24
CA THR A 486 -38.09 4.12 -14.73
C THR A 486 -38.69 3.15 -13.71
N ARG A 487 -38.31 1.86 -13.73
CA ARG A 487 -38.86 0.84 -12.82
C ARG A 487 -37.79 -0.12 -12.31
N ASN A 488 -37.86 -0.44 -11.02
CA ASN A 488 -37.04 -1.51 -10.43
C ASN A 488 -37.58 -2.90 -10.83
N LEU A 489 -36.76 -3.70 -11.49
CA LEU A 489 -37.11 -5.00 -12.06
C LEU A 489 -36.90 -6.18 -11.11
N VAL A 490 -36.44 -5.98 -9.87
CA VAL A 490 -36.10 -7.07 -8.94
C VAL A 490 -37.25 -8.05 -8.66
N ASN A 491 -38.50 -7.58 -8.77
CA ASN A 491 -39.70 -8.40 -8.55
C ASN A 491 -40.37 -8.86 -9.85
N ASP A 492 -39.83 -8.51 -11.02
CA ASP A 492 -40.37 -8.96 -12.29
C ASP A 492 -39.95 -10.40 -12.58
N LYS A 493 -40.94 -11.28 -12.78
CA LYS A 493 -40.72 -12.70 -13.06
C LYS A 493 -39.97 -12.93 -14.37
N ALA A 494 -40.10 -12.04 -15.36
CA ALA A 494 -39.40 -12.13 -16.64
C ALA A 494 -37.88 -11.92 -16.49
N TYR A 495 -37.45 -11.22 -15.44
CA TYR A 495 -36.04 -10.89 -15.17
C TYR A 495 -35.38 -11.82 -14.14
N LYS A 496 -36.05 -12.90 -13.73
CA LYS A 496 -35.54 -13.80 -12.68
C LYS A 496 -34.14 -14.35 -13.00
N GLN A 497 -33.88 -14.74 -14.25
CA GLN A 497 -32.59 -15.33 -14.63
C GLN A 497 -31.46 -14.29 -14.65
N GLN A 498 -31.76 -13.09 -15.14
CA GLN A 498 -30.85 -11.94 -15.14
C GLN A 498 -30.52 -11.52 -13.72
N LEU A 499 -31.53 -11.45 -12.84
CA LEU A 499 -31.35 -11.12 -11.43
C LEU A 499 -30.44 -12.13 -10.72
N GLU A 500 -30.67 -13.44 -10.89
CA GLU A 500 -29.80 -14.47 -10.29
C GLU A 500 -28.36 -14.40 -10.84
N THR A 501 -28.20 -14.09 -12.12
CA THR A 501 -26.87 -13.86 -12.72
C THR A 501 -26.18 -12.65 -12.08
N MET A 502 -26.89 -11.53 -11.92
CA MET A 502 -26.33 -10.33 -11.31
C MET A 502 -26.05 -10.52 -9.81
N ARG A 503 -26.88 -11.28 -9.09
CA ARG A 503 -26.62 -11.70 -7.71
C ARG A 503 -25.36 -12.56 -7.60
N ALA A 504 -25.15 -13.49 -8.53
CA ALA A 504 -23.95 -14.31 -8.59
C ALA A 504 -22.70 -13.47 -8.88
N LEU A 505 -22.76 -12.52 -9.83
CA LEU A 505 -21.66 -11.59 -10.11
C LEU A 505 -21.39 -10.64 -8.93
N PHE A 506 -22.44 -10.19 -8.24
CA PHE A 506 -22.31 -9.36 -7.04
C PHE A 506 -21.62 -10.13 -5.93
N LEU A 507 -22.01 -11.39 -5.70
CA LEU A 507 -21.35 -12.26 -4.74
C LEU A 507 -19.90 -12.53 -5.15
N ASP A 508 -19.65 -12.79 -6.45
CA ASP A 508 -18.32 -12.96 -7.04
C ASP A 508 -17.40 -11.78 -6.74
N PHE A 509 -17.89 -10.56 -6.91
CA PHE A 509 -17.15 -9.35 -6.55
C PHE A 509 -16.69 -9.38 -5.09
N PHE A 510 -17.58 -9.65 -4.15
CA PHE A 510 -17.16 -9.72 -2.74
C PHE A 510 -16.35 -10.98 -2.40
N THR A 511 -16.44 -12.05 -3.20
CA THR A 511 -15.73 -13.31 -2.93
C THR A 511 -14.35 -13.39 -3.55
N ASN A 512 -14.19 -12.86 -4.75
CA ASN A 512 -13.09 -13.13 -5.69
C ASN A 512 -12.46 -11.86 -6.28
N ASP A 513 -13.08 -10.67 -6.17
CA ASP A 513 -12.39 -9.41 -6.50
C ASP A 513 -11.22 -9.23 -5.53
N ARG A 514 -10.07 -8.83 -6.08
CA ARG A 514 -8.81 -8.69 -5.35
C ARG A 514 -8.95 -7.78 -4.13
N ASP A 515 -9.82 -6.77 -4.21
CA ASP A 515 -10.08 -5.81 -3.13
C ASP A 515 -10.88 -6.38 -1.97
N PHE A 516 -11.77 -7.34 -2.23
CA PHE A 516 -12.60 -7.95 -1.21
C PHE A 516 -12.03 -9.25 -0.71
N LYS A 517 -11.14 -9.92 -1.44
CA LYS A 517 -10.22 -10.92 -0.85
C LYS A 517 -9.43 -10.32 0.32
N GLU A 518 -9.01 -9.05 0.23
CA GLU A 518 -8.36 -8.33 1.34
C GLU A 518 -9.29 -7.98 2.53
N PHE A 519 -10.61 -7.83 2.31
CA PHE A 519 -11.52 -7.43 3.37
C PHE A 519 -12.27 -8.62 3.99
N SER A 520 -12.53 -9.69 3.24
CA SER A 520 -13.17 -10.93 3.67
C SER A 520 -12.54 -11.69 4.81
N ILE A 521 -11.23 -11.54 4.98
CA ILE A 521 -10.45 -12.36 5.89
C ILE A 521 -9.49 -11.41 6.60
N GLY A 522 -9.15 -11.70 7.85
CA GLY A 522 -7.84 -11.31 8.37
C GLY A 522 -6.74 -12.11 7.67
N LYS A 523 -6.67 -12.02 6.34
CA LYS A 523 -5.60 -12.53 5.50
C LYS A 523 -5.44 -11.56 4.36
N ALA A 524 -4.29 -10.92 4.27
CA ALA A 524 -3.81 -10.49 2.98
C ALA A 524 -3.79 -11.72 2.08
N GLU A 525 -4.62 -11.76 1.04
CA GLU A 525 -4.28 -12.53 -0.14
C GLU A 525 -3.16 -11.78 -0.89
N THR A 526 -1.99 -11.71 -0.23
CA THR A 526 -0.78 -12.14 -0.91
C THR A 526 -1.09 -13.45 -1.63
N ASN A 527 -0.49 -13.68 -2.78
CA ASN A 527 -0.77 -14.78 -3.69
C ASN A 527 -0.46 -16.18 -3.10
N SER A 528 -0.97 -16.54 -1.93
CA SER A 528 -0.23 -17.42 -1.03
C SER A 528 -1.10 -18.39 -0.22
N ASP A 529 -2.07 -19.06 -0.84
CA ASP A 529 -2.22 -20.49 -0.46
C ASP A 529 -0.94 -21.28 -0.80
N ASN A 530 -0.03 -20.66 -1.57
CA ASN A 530 1.32 -21.12 -1.81
C ASN A 530 2.41 -20.57 -0.84
N TRP A 531 2.08 -19.79 0.21
CA TRP A 531 3.13 -19.21 1.09
C TRP A 531 4.08 -20.27 1.62
N LEU A 532 3.53 -21.46 1.90
CA LEU A 532 4.28 -22.60 2.41
C LEU A 532 5.22 -23.14 1.35
N ALA A 533 4.78 -23.31 0.09
CA ALA A 533 5.67 -23.79 -0.95
C ALA A 533 6.73 -22.75 -1.33
N GLU A 534 6.40 -21.46 -1.31
CA GLU A 534 7.38 -20.38 -1.50
C GLU A 534 8.40 -20.34 -0.36
N ALA A 535 7.94 -20.50 0.89
CA ALA A 535 8.82 -20.61 2.04
C ALA A 535 9.72 -21.84 1.93
N ASN A 536 9.17 -22.99 1.53
CA ASN A 536 9.95 -24.21 1.29
C ASN A 536 10.96 -24.03 0.16
N ALA A 537 10.60 -23.35 -0.94
CA ALA A 537 11.53 -23.02 -2.02
C ALA A 537 12.66 -22.10 -1.53
N ARG A 538 12.34 -21.13 -0.67
CA ARG A 538 13.36 -20.28 -0.02
C ARG A 538 14.22 -21.07 0.97
N ILE A 539 13.66 -22.02 1.72
CA ILE A 539 14.42 -22.90 2.61
C ILE A 539 15.39 -23.75 1.78
N GLU A 540 14.90 -24.39 0.71
CA GLU A 540 15.74 -25.16 -0.21
C GLU A 540 16.87 -24.30 -0.78
N LYS A 541 16.58 -23.06 -1.18
CA LYS A 541 17.58 -22.14 -1.76
C LYS A 541 18.58 -21.60 -0.73
N ASN A 542 18.10 -21.14 0.42
CA ASN A 542 18.87 -20.30 1.34
C ASN A 542 19.46 -21.10 2.51
N ARG A 543 18.79 -22.18 2.93
CA ARG A 543 19.14 -22.97 4.12
C ARG A 543 19.78 -24.31 3.82
N LYS A 544 19.87 -24.72 2.55
CA LYS A 544 20.50 -25.98 2.16
C LYS A 544 21.63 -25.75 1.16
N GLY A 545 22.63 -26.61 1.19
CA GLY A 545 23.77 -26.62 0.28
C GLY A 545 23.92 -27.98 -0.40
N GLU A 546 24.37 -27.99 -1.66
CA GLU A 546 24.89 -29.20 -2.29
C GLU A 546 26.23 -29.56 -1.63
N VAL A 547 26.43 -30.85 -1.37
CA VAL A 547 27.65 -31.38 -0.76
C VAL A 547 28.19 -32.51 -1.62
N LEU A 548 29.45 -32.35 -2.05
CA LEU A 548 30.29 -33.44 -2.51
C LEU A 548 31.26 -33.79 -1.39
N LEU A 549 30.99 -34.89 -0.70
CA LEU A 549 31.84 -35.40 0.38
C LEU A 549 32.74 -36.51 -0.17
N THR A 550 34.06 -36.31 -0.15
CA THR A 550 35.05 -37.34 -0.51
C THR A 550 35.65 -37.94 0.77
N VAL A 551 35.43 -39.23 1.00
CA VAL A 551 36.03 -39.97 2.11
C VAL A 551 37.27 -40.71 1.65
N LEU A 552 38.38 -40.48 2.35
CA LEU A 552 39.68 -41.08 2.09
C LEU A 552 40.13 -41.93 3.28
N ASP A 553 40.64 -43.11 3.03
CA ASP A 553 41.25 -43.96 4.05
C ASP A 553 42.52 -43.32 4.66
N LYS A 554 43.09 -43.98 5.67
CA LYS A 554 44.34 -43.52 6.33
C LYS A 554 45.49 -43.28 5.36
N LYS A 555 45.54 -44.02 4.24
CA LYS A 555 46.58 -43.93 3.21
C LYS A 555 46.24 -42.90 2.13
N GLY A 556 45.12 -42.18 2.25
CA GLY A 556 44.67 -41.19 1.27
C GLY A 556 44.01 -41.80 0.03
N LYS A 557 43.62 -43.08 0.07
CA LYS A 557 42.87 -43.73 -1.02
C LYS A 557 41.36 -43.55 -0.83
N PRO A 558 40.57 -43.47 -1.90
CA PRO A 558 39.11 -43.55 -1.83
C PRO A 558 38.60 -44.66 -0.91
N PHE A 559 37.71 -44.31 0.00
CA PHE A 559 36.98 -45.27 0.83
C PHE A 559 35.64 -45.58 0.17
N GLU A 560 35.35 -46.85 -0.10
CA GLU A 560 34.07 -47.34 -0.63
C GLU A 560 33.36 -48.12 0.49
N GLY A 561 32.20 -47.64 0.93
CA GLY A 561 31.41 -48.23 2.00
C GLY A 561 30.40 -47.26 2.64
N GLU A 562 29.69 -47.74 3.67
CA GLU A 562 28.68 -46.95 4.37
C GLU A 562 29.29 -45.74 5.12
N VAL A 563 28.68 -44.58 4.92
CA VAL A 563 28.95 -43.31 5.60
C VAL A 563 27.64 -42.81 6.20
N LYS A 564 27.56 -42.75 7.53
CA LYS A 564 26.41 -42.17 8.24
C LYS A 564 26.68 -40.71 8.52
N ILE A 565 25.81 -39.83 8.01
CA ILE A 565 25.96 -38.38 8.11
C ILE A 565 24.87 -37.86 9.03
N GLN A 566 25.27 -37.13 10.06
CA GLN A 566 24.37 -36.54 11.05
C GLN A 566 24.70 -35.06 11.23
N GLN A 567 23.72 -34.20 11.04
CA GLN A 567 23.84 -32.80 11.41
C GLN A 567 23.84 -32.69 12.94
N THR A 568 24.83 -31.98 13.48
CA THR A 568 25.04 -31.75 14.91
C THR A 568 24.58 -30.37 15.36
N SER A 569 24.63 -29.36 14.49
CA SER A 569 24.06 -28.03 14.76
C SER A 569 23.55 -27.34 13.51
N HIS A 570 22.64 -26.39 13.70
CA HIS A 570 22.13 -25.53 12.63
C HIS A 570 22.94 -24.24 12.52
N GLN A 571 23.15 -23.74 11.30
CA GLN A 571 23.63 -22.36 11.10
C GLN A 571 22.56 -21.35 11.55
N PHE A 572 21.28 -21.67 11.36
CA PHE A 572 20.18 -20.86 11.87
C PHE A 572 20.01 -21.11 13.36
N ARG A 573 19.94 -20.02 14.13
CA ARG A 573 19.97 -20.07 15.58
C ARG A 573 18.58 -20.30 16.16
N PHE A 574 18.28 -21.55 16.47
CA PHE A 574 17.10 -21.92 17.27
C PHE A 574 17.42 -21.76 18.74
N GLY A 575 16.88 -20.70 19.35
CA GLY A 575 17.25 -20.29 20.70
C GLY A 575 16.11 -20.33 21.72
N GLY A 576 16.46 -20.41 22.99
CA GLY A 576 15.53 -20.33 24.11
C GLY A 576 16.11 -19.45 25.21
N ILE A 577 15.27 -18.67 25.89
CA ILE A 577 15.74 -17.73 26.93
C ILE A 577 15.71 -18.37 28.32
N ILE A 578 16.84 -18.34 29.03
CA ILE A 578 16.98 -18.89 30.38
C ILE A 578 16.37 -17.94 31.42
N ASN A 579 15.50 -18.49 32.25
CA ASN A 579 15.12 -17.89 33.53
C ASN A 579 16.09 -18.37 34.60
N SER A 580 17.00 -17.50 35.05
CA SER A 580 18.11 -17.87 35.95
C SER A 580 17.65 -18.53 37.25
N SER A 581 16.52 -18.12 37.82
CA SER A 581 16.02 -18.67 39.09
C SER A 581 15.45 -20.07 38.94
N LEU A 582 14.74 -20.35 37.85
CA LEU A 582 14.27 -21.71 37.55
C LEU A 582 15.42 -22.63 37.16
N PHE A 583 16.39 -22.09 36.42
CA PHE A 583 17.55 -22.83 35.93
C PHE A 583 18.53 -23.24 37.04
N ALA A 584 18.60 -22.46 38.13
CA ALA A 584 19.42 -22.75 39.30
C ALA A 584 18.60 -23.23 40.52
N GLY A 585 17.30 -23.50 40.32
CA GLY A 585 16.37 -23.92 41.39
C GLY A 585 16.29 -25.44 41.56
N GLU A 586 15.36 -25.89 42.40
CA GLU A 586 15.16 -27.32 42.71
C GLU A 586 14.83 -28.19 41.49
N LYS A 587 14.28 -27.59 40.42
CA LYS A 587 13.94 -28.27 39.16
C LYS A 587 14.94 -28.01 38.02
N ALA A 588 16.16 -27.56 38.35
CA ALA A 588 17.21 -27.24 37.39
C ALA A 588 17.51 -28.38 36.41
N GLN A 589 17.59 -29.62 36.89
CA GLN A 589 17.93 -30.75 36.02
C GLN A 589 16.83 -31.02 34.98
N ILE A 590 15.56 -31.03 35.41
CA ILE A 590 14.40 -31.18 34.51
C ILE A 590 14.39 -30.06 33.46
N TYR A 591 14.71 -28.83 33.86
CA TYR A 591 14.85 -27.70 32.95
C TYR A 591 15.93 -27.97 31.90
N LYS A 592 17.14 -28.36 32.34
CA LYS A 592 18.30 -28.62 31.46
C LYS A 592 18.01 -29.74 30.46
N ASP A 593 17.44 -30.85 30.94
CA ASP A 593 17.10 -32.02 30.12
C ASP A 593 16.06 -31.68 29.05
N ALA A 594 15.12 -30.78 29.34
CA ALA A 594 14.14 -30.28 28.39
C ALA A 594 14.70 -29.24 27.40
N PHE A 595 15.72 -28.48 27.79
CA PHE A 595 16.26 -27.36 27.03
C PHE A 595 17.21 -27.78 25.91
N VAL A 596 18.20 -28.64 26.22
CA VAL A 596 19.29 -29.04 25.28
C VAL A 596 18.75 -29.63 23.98
N PRO A 597 17.70 -30.47 23.97
CA PRO A 597 17.17 -31.03 22.73
C PRO A 597 16.46 -30.03 21.81
N MET A 598 16.18 -28.81 22.28
CA MET A 598 15.40 -27.80 21.53
C MET A 598 16.19 -26.55 21.16
N PHE A 599 17.23 -26.21 21.92
CA PHE A 599 17.89 -24.90 21.84
C PHE A 599 19.40 -25.03 21.92
N GLN A 600 20.08 -24.58 20.87
CA GLN A 600 21.55 -24.55 20.75
C GLN A 600 22.11 -23.14 20.99
N HIS A 601 21.22 -22.16 21.21
CA HIS A 601 21.57 -20.79 21.51
C HIS A 601 20.68 -20.28 22.65
N THR A 602 21.19 -19.35 23.46
CA THR A 602 20.44 -18.84 24.60
C THR A 602 20.63 -17.36 24.85
N GLY A 603 19.84 -16.84 25.77
CA GLY A 603 20.01 -15.54 26.41
C GLY A 603 19.39 -15.59 27.81
N PHE A 604 19.40 -14.47 28.54
CA PHE A 604 18.75 -14.40 29.86
C PHE A 604 17.50 -13.54 29.84
N GLU A 605 16.48 -13.97 30.59
CA GLU A 605 15.21 -13.25 30.65
C GLU A 605 15.36 -11.89 31.34
N ASN A 606 15.80 -11.89 32.60
CA ASN A 606 15.89 -10.67 33.41
C ASN A 606 17.31 -10.33 33.87
N ALA A 607 18.26 -11.27 33.82
CA ALA A 607 19.60 -11.08 34.37
C ALA A 607 20.40 -9.98 33.66
N PHE A 608 20.16 -9.76 32.36
CA PHE A 608 20.80 -8.72 31.53
C PHE A 608 19.95 -7.45 31.37
N LYS A 609 19.20 -7.09 32.41
CA LYS A 609 18.50 -5.80 32.48
C LYS A 609 19.18 -4.95 33.55
N ILE A 610 19.42 -3.67 33.26
CA ILE A 610 20.10 -2.73 34.19
C ILE A 610 19.51 -2.74 35.61
N LYS A 611 18.18 -2.81 35.75
CA LYS A 611 17.49 -2.87 37.04
C LYS A 611 17.62 -4.20 37.79
N HIS A 612 18.15 -5.23 37.14
CA HIS A 612 18.21 -6.62 37.62
C HIS A 612 19.63 -7.19 37.63
N LYS A 613 20.66 -6.36 37.49
CA LYS A 613 22.10 -6.74 37.56
C LYS A 613 22.40 -7.82 38.60
N ARG A 614 21.84 -7.69 39.82
CA ARG A 614 22.01 -8.63 40.94
C ARG A 614 21.57 -10.07 40.66
N LEU A 615 20.65 -10.30 39.73
CA LEU A 615 20.23 -11.66 39.36
C LEU A 615 21.32 -12.38 38.57
N PHE A 616 22.05 -11.66 37.71
CA PHE A 616 23.19 -12.25 37.04
C PHE A 616 24.32 -12.50 38.04
N ASP A 617 24.66 -11.52 38.87
CA ASP A 617 25.70 -11.66 39.89
C ASP A 617 25.51 -12.91 40.78
N LYS A 618 24.26 -13.37 40.94
CA LYS A 618 23.92 -14.53 41.75
C LYS A 618 24.03 -15.88 41.03
N TYR A 619 23.70 -15.94 39.74
CA TYR A 619 23.49 -17.21 39.02
C TYR A 619 24.30 -17.33 37.72
N GLY A 620 24.92 -16.25 37.27
CA GLY A 620 25.49 -16.15 35.94
C GLY A 620 26.65 -17.11 35.70
N GLU A 621 27.61 -17.18 36.63
CA GLU A 621 28.84 -17.98 36.49
C GLU A 621 28.56 -19.49 36.34
N ASP A 622 27.68 -20.04 37.18
CA ASP A 622 27.27 -21.45 37.09
C ASP A 622 26.59 -21.74 35.75
N ILE A 623 25.75 -20.81 35.27
CA ILE A 623 25.02 -20.97 34.01
C ILE A 623 25.98 -20.84 32.83
N THR A 624 26.88 -19.86 32.81
CA THR A 624 27.87 -19.71 31.74
C THR A 624 28.83 -20.89 31.68
N THR A 625 29.23 -21.43 32.82
CA THR A 625 30.06 -22.66 32.88
C THR A 625 29.32 -23.84 32.24
N TRP A 626 28.03 -24.00 32.54
CA TRP A 626 27.20 -25.02 31.90
C TRP A 626 27.04 -24.78 30.40
N LEU A 627 26.81 -23.53 29.96
CA LEU A 627 26.69 -23.18 28.56
C LEU A 627 27.95 -23.53 27.76
N THR A 628 29.13 -23.23 28.30
CA THR A 628 30.41 -23.61 27.69
C THR A 628 30.56 -25.13 27.59
N LYS A 629 30.15 -25.87 28.62
CA LYS A 629 30.21 -27.34 28.61
C LYS A 629 29.31 -27.96 27.53
N GLU A 630 28.12 -27.41 27.35
CA GLU A 630 27.12 -27.92 26.39
C GLU A 630 27.26 -27.28 24.99
N ASP A 631 28.28 -26.45 24.76
CA ASP A 631 28.52 -25.71 23.52
C ASP A 631 27.31 -24.85 23.06
N ILE A 632 26.67 -24.17 24.03
CA ILE A 632 25.50 -23.30 23.80
C ILE A 632 25.95 -21.84 23.84
N SER A 633 25.85 -21.14 22.72
CA SER A 633 26.26 -19.73 22.66
C SER A 633 25.31 -18.80 23.42
N LEU A 634 25.85 -17.78 24.08
CA LEU A 634 25.11 -16.80 24.86
C LEU A 634 24.92 -15.47 24.10
N ARG A 635 23.67 -15.03 23.97
CA ARG A 635 23.26 -13.69 23.53
C ARG A 635 22.97 -12.80 24.73
N GLY A 636 23.43 -11.55 24.67
CA GLY A 636 23.05 -10.49 25.58
C GLY A 636 21.59 -10.07 25.44
N HIS A 637 21.06 -9.35 26.43
CA HIS A 637 19.73 -8.74 26.33
C HIS A 637 19.87 -7.25 26.02
N ALA A 638 19.55 -6.35 26.95
CA ALA A 638 19.47 -4.91 26.68
C ALA A 638 20.56 -4.15 27.43
N LEU A 639 21.49 -3.52 26.71
CA LEU A 639 22.46 -2.58 27.28
C LEU A 639 21.78 -1.25 27.63
N VAL A 640 20.95 -0.71 26.72
CA VAL A 640 20.18 0.51 26.95
C VAL A 640 18.68 0.27 26.78
N TRP A 641 17.91 0.67 27.80
CA TRP A 641 16.44 0.59 27.80
C TRP A 641 15.84 1.86 28.42
N GLU A 642 15.67 2.89 27.59
CA GLU A 642 15.52 4.29 28.03
C GLU A 642 14.24 4.63 28.81
N LYS A 643 13.32 3.69 29.04
CA LYS A 643 12.13 4.00 29.84
C LYS A 643 12.48 4.13 31.32
N LYS A 644 11.94 5.16 31.99
CA LYS A 644 12.09 5.39 33.45
C LYS A 644 11.91 4.11 34.27
N LYS A 645 10.84 3.35 34.03
CA LYS A 645 10.53 2.11 34.77
C LYS A 645 11.56 0.98 34.59
N ASN A 646 12.45 1.09 33.61
CA ASN A 646 13.46 0.10 33.27
C ASN A 646 14.85 0.44 33.82
N MET A 647 15.04 1.64 34.38
CA MET A 647 16.29 2.09 35.00
C MET A 647 16.35 1.81 36.50
N THR A 648 17.55 1.92 37.09
CA THR A 648 17.75 1.87 38.54
C THR A 648 17.05 3.05 39.24
N LYS A 649 16.78 2.93 40.54
CA LYS A 649 16.11 4.00 41.32
C LYS A 649 16.88 5.32 41.28
N ASP A 650 18.21 5.28 41.23
CA ASP A 650 19.02 6.50 41.19
C ASP A 650 18.95 7.18 39.82
N LEU A 651 19.07 6.42 38.73
CA LEU A 651 18.84 6.93 37.38
C LEU A 651 17.42 7.50 37.20
N GLN A 652 16.41 6.90 37.83
CA GLN A 652 15.04 7.43 37.81
C GLN A 652 14.92 8.81 38.49
N LYS A 653 15.72 9.09 39.52
CA LYS A 653 15.76 10.40 40.19
C LYS A 653 16.41 11.43 39.27
N GLU A 654 17.55 11.09 38.67
CA GLU A 654 18.27 11.98 37.76
C GLU A 654 17.46 12.29 36.50
N LEU A 655 16.75 11.29 35.94
CA LEU A 655 15.83 11.48 34.82
C LEU A 655 14.66 12.42 35.18
N ALA A 656 14.15 12.35 36.42
CA ALA A 656 13.04 13.19 36.87
C ALA A 656 13.41 14.67 36.96
N VAL A 657 14.67 14.99 37.26
CA VAL A 657 15.21 16.36 37.25
C VAL A 657 15.88 16.73 35.91
N LYS A 658 15.80 15.85 34.91
CA LYS A 658 16.39 16.01 33.57
C LYS A 658 17.90 16.26 33.57
N ASP A 659 18.62 15.70 34.55
CA ASP A 659 20.10 15.73 34.59
C ASP A 659 20.66 14.75 33.55
N THR A 660 20.70 15.23 32.30
CA THR A 660 21.06 14.42 31.13
C THR A 660 22.46 13.83 31.24
N ALA A 661 23.41 14.59 31.81
CA ALA A 661 24.79 14.14 31.96
C ALA A 661 24.90 12.92 32.88
N LYS A 662 24.23 12.95 34.04
CA LYS A 662 24.25 11.80 34.96
C LYS A 662 23.44 10.61 34.45
N VAL A 663 22.32 10.85 33.77
CA VAL A 663 21.54 9.77 33.16
C VAL A 663 22.38 9.03 32.11
N ILE A 664 23.06 9.77 31.23
CA ILE A 664 23.95 9.19 30.23
C ILE A 664 25.10 8.44 30.89
N ALA A 665 25.82 9.06 31.83
CA ALA A 665 26.95 8.43 32.51
C ALA A 665 26.58 7.11 33.22
N GLY A 666 25.39 7.04 33.84
CA GLY A 666 24.95 5.80 34.49
C GLY A 666 24.53 4.70 33.51
N LEU A 667 23.98 5.04 32.34
CA LEU A 667 23.69 4.07 31.28
C LEU A 667 24.97 3.59 30.59
N GLU A 668 25.94 4.48 30.38
CA GLU A 668 27.29 4.15 29.89
C GLU A 668 28.04 3.21 30.84
N ALA A 669 27.93 3.43 32.16
CA ALA A 669 28.53 2.55 33.16
C ALA A 669 27.95 1.12 33.10
N TYR A 670 26.64 0.99 32.89
CA TYR A 670 26.01 -0.32 32.71
C TYR A 670 26.37 -0.97 31.36
N THR A 671 26.41 -0.18 30.30
CA THR A 671 26.82 -0.65 28.96
C THR A 671 28.23 -1.24 28.99
N LYS A 672 29.17 -0.52 29.65
CA LYS A 672 30.54 -1.01 29.86
C LYS A 672 30.56 -2.30 30.69
N TYR A 673 29.79 -2.35 31.78
CA TYR A 673 29.69 -3.55 32.62
C TYR A 673 29.21 -4.78 31.81
N GLY A 674 28.16 -4.64 31.00
CA GLY A 674 27.64 -5.73 30.17
C GLY A 674 28.66 -6.25 29.15
N LEU A 675 29.38 -5.35 28.48
CA LEU A 675 30.33 -5.71 27.41
C LEU A 675 31.71 -6.18 27.91
N GLN A 676 32.12 -5.77 29.10
CA GLN A 676 33.42 -6.13 29.65
C GLN A 676 33.35 -7.42 30.48
N ASP A 677 32.32 -7.55 31.31
CA ASP A 677 32.28 -8.59 32.33
C ASP A 677 31.67 -9.90 31.83
N TYR A 678 31.09 -9.91 30.62
CA TYR A 678 30.41 -11.08 30.06
C TYR A 678 30.83 -11.43 28.64
N ASP A 679 30.92 -12.72 28.37
CA ASP A 679 31.23 -13.31 27.07
C ASP A 679 29.92 -13.68 26.35
N ALA A 680 29.26 -12.66 25.79
CA ALA A 680 28.12 -12.85 24.90
C ALA A 680 28.51 -12.46 23.47
N ILE A 681 28.01 -13.23 22.50
CA ILE A 681 28.38 -13.07 21.08
C ILE A 681 27.68 -11.88 20.40
N GLU A 682 26.68 -11.30 21.06
CA GLU A 682 25.92 -10.15 20.56
C GLU A 682 25.09 -9.48 21.67
N TRP A 683 24.67 -8.24 21.43
CA TRP A 683 23.89 -7.45 22.39
C TRP A 683 22.83 -6.57 21.71
N ASP A 684 21.65 -6.43 22.34
CA ASP A 684 20.75 -5.31 22.02
C ASP A 684 21.31 -4.06 22.67
N VAL A 685 21.98 -3.23 21.88
CA VAL A 685 22.50 -1.94 22.36
C VAL A 685 21.32 -1.06 22.77
N LEU A 686 20.28 -1.02 21.95
CA LEU A 686 19.07 -0.24 22.20
C LEU A 686 17.83 -1.14 22.07
N ASN A 687 16.99 -1.12 23.11
CA ASN A 687 15.79 -1.96 23.19
C ASN A 687 14.49 -1.13 23.23
N GLU A 688 13.56 -1.48 22.35
CA GLU A 688 12.20 -0.93 22.22
C GLU A 688 12.14 0.60 22.05
N PRO A 689 12.92 1.21 21.14
CA PRO A 689 12.99 2.67 20.99
C PRO A 689 11.62 3.31 20.72
N ARG A 690 10.65 2.55 20.18
CA ARG A 690 9.29 3.06 19.97
C ARG A 690 8.55 3.38 21.27
N GLU A 691 8.78 2.63 22.34
CA GLU A 691 8.14 2.84 23.64
C GLU A 691 9.09 3.42 24.69
N CYS A 692 10.39 3.19 24.51
CA CYS A 692 11.46 3.48 25.46
C CYS A 692 12.40 4.52 24.84
N HIS A 693 12.00 5.79 24.92
CA HIS A 693 12.74 6.92 24.38
C HIS A 693 12.82 8.09 25.38
N ASP A 694 12.68 7.84 26.70
CA ASP A 694 12.64 8.93 27.69
C ASP A 694 13.99 9.68 27.79
N VAL A 695 15.11 9.06 27.37
CA VAL A 695 16.42 9.74 27.32
C VAL A 695 16.58 10.51 26.01
N GLN A 696 16.16 9.93 24.88
CA GLN A 696 16.08 10.66 23.61
C GLN A 696 15.19 11.91 23.72
N ASP A 697 14.12 11.87 24.52
CA ASP A 697 13.19 13.00 24.72
C ASP A 697 13.80 14.19 25.49
N ILE A 698 14.88 13.97 26.25
CA ILE A 698 15.52 15.03 27.07
C ILE A 698 16.91 15.43 26.55
N THR A 699 17.42 14.73 25.54
CA THR A 699 18.71 15.02 24.91
C THR A 699 18.53 15.87 23.65
N LEU A 700 19.47 16.77 23.39
CA LEU A 700 19.49 17.59 22.16
C LEU A 700 20.20 16.89 20.99
N GLN A 701 20.97 15.85 21.27
CA GLN A 701 21.70 15.03 20.31
C GLN A 701 20.96 13.70 20.12
N ASN A 702 21.25 13.00 19.04
CA ASN A 702 20.71 11.67 18.76
C ASN A 702 21.32 10.66 19.76
N SER A 703 20.65 10.45 20.89
CA SER A 703 21.13 9.53 21.91
C SER A 703 21.16 8.10 21.38
N TRP A 704 20.30 7.76 20.41
CA TRP A 704 20.30 6.42 19.82
C TRP A 704 21.63 6.09 19.16
N ALA A 705 22.19 6.98 18.33
CA ALA A 705 23.50 6.78 17.72
C ALA A 705 24.63 6.75 18.78
N HIS A 706 24.56 7.64 19.77
CA HIS A 706 25.52 7.70 20.88
C HIS A 706 25.71 6.35 21.58
N TRP A 707 24.63 5.60 21.82
CA TRP A 707 24.73 4.31 22.49
C TRP A 707 25.55 3.29 21.70
N PHE A 708 25.43 3.28 20.37
CA PHE A 708 26.21 2.38 19.52
C PHE A 708 27.69 2.79 19.48
N PHE A 709 28.00 4.09 19.38
CA PHE A 709 29.39 4.56 19.46
C PHE A 709 30.03 4.23 20.81
N TYR A 710 29.31 4.44 21.91
CA TYR A 710 29.84 4.14 23.22
C TYR A 710 30.02 2.63 23.42
N ALA A 711 29.04 1.82 23.01
CA ALA A 711 29.14 0.36 23.04
C ALA A 711 30.37 -0.12 22.26
N ASP A 712 30.64 0.46 21.09
CA ASP A 712 31.79 0.11 20.26
C ASP A 712 33.12 0.48 20.90
N LYS A 713 33.18 1.69 21.46
CA LYS A 713 34.34 2.17 22.22
C LYS A 713 34.72 1.24 23.38
N VAL A 714 33.75 0.58 24.01
CA VAL A 714 33.97 -0.31 25.16
C VAL A 714 33.82 -1.79 24.80
N ARG A 715 33.71 -2.14 23.52
CA ARG A 715 33.65 -3.53 23.05
C ARG A 715 35.03 -4.17 23.24
N LYS A 716 35.10 -5.33 23.90
CA LYS A 716 36.37 -6.06 24.08
C LYS A 716 36.72 -6.96 22.89
N ASP A 717 35.72 -7.48 22.21
CA ASP A 717 35.86 -8.36 21.05
C ASP A 717 35.09 -7.77 19.85
N PRO A 718 35.78 -7.38 18.77
CA PRO A 718 35.18 -6.88 17.53
C PRO A 718 34.15 -7.82 16.89
N SER A 719 34.18 -9.12 17.20
CA SER A 719 33.24 -10.10 16.66
C SER A 719 31.82 -10.00 17.26
N VAL A 720 31.69 -9.35 18.43
CA VAL A 720 30.42 -9.20 19.15
C VAL A 720 29.50 -8.24 18.40
N LYS A 721 28.38 -8.72 17.85
CA LYS A 721 27.47 -7.91 17.03
C LYS A 721 26.55 -7.01 17.86
N PHE A 722 26.26 -5.80 17.36
CA PHE A 722 25.31 -4.87 17.98
C PHE A 722 23.96 -4.77 17.28
N TYR A 723 22.91 -4.96 18.07
CA TYR A 723 21.52 -5.01 17.62
C TYR A 723 20.72 -3.79 18.07
N LEU A 724 19.82 -3.35 17.19
CA LEU A 724 18.64 -2.57 17.55
C LEU A 724 17.43 -3.52 17.66
N ASN A 725 16.81 -3.62 18.84
CA ASN A 725 15.71 -4.57 19.08
C ASN A 725 14.37 -3.85 19.30
N GLU A 726 13.31 -4.23 18.59
CA GLU A 726 12.01 -3.55 18.64
C GLU A 726 10.81 -4.50 18.78
N ASN A 727 9.85 -4.10 19.61
CA ASN A 727 8.67 -4.91 19.96
C ASN A 727 7.40 -4.56 19.16
N LYS A 728 7.41 -3.45 18.42
CA LYS A 728 6.24 -2.95 17.69
C LYS A 728 6.23 -3.25 16.19
N VAL A 729 7.23 -3.93 15.65
CA VAL A 729 7.24 -4.34 14.24
C VAL A 729 6.38 -5.60 14.05
N ILE A 730 6.78 -6.71 14.68
CA ILE A 730 6.11 -8.01 14.49
C ILE A 730 4.84 -8.08 15.34
N SER A 731 4.93 -7.73 16.62
CA SER A 731 3.84 -7.95 17.59
C SER A 731 2.65 -6.96 17.46
N SER A 732 2.71 -5.97 16.56
CA SER A 732 1.64 -4.97 16.41
C SER A 732 0.48 -5.43 15.51
N PRO A 733 -0.77 -5.03 15.83
CA PRO A 733 -1.88 -5.08 14.89
C PRO A 733 -1.55 -4.38 13.58
N TYR A 734 -2.05 -4.89 12.46
CA TYR A 734 -1.74 -4.36 11.12
C TYR A 734 -1.95 -2.84 11.02
N LYS A 735 -3.05 -2.32 11.57
CA LYS A 735 -3.40 -0.88 11.57
C LYS A 735 -2.35 0.02 12.24
N THR A 736 -1.58 -0.51 13.18
CA THR A 736 -0.53 0.25 13.89
C THR A 736 0.88 -0.16 13.46
N ALA A 737 1.04 -1.35 12.87
CA ALA A 737 2.32 -1.88 12.41
C ALA A 737 2.99 -0.93 11.41
N GLU A 738 2.29 -0.38 10.43
CA GLU A 738 2.87 0.55 9.45
C GLU A 738 3.50 1.79 10.10
N ARG A 739 2.79 2.41 11.07
CA ARG A 739 3.32 3.58 11.79
C ARG A 739 4.56 3.22 12.60
N ASN A 740 4.57 2.04 13.20
CA ASN A 740 5.68 1.57 14.01
C ASN A 740 6.88 1.17 13.15
N ILE A 741 6.65 0.56 11.99
CA ILE A 741 7.67 0.29 10.97
C ILE A 741 8.32 1.60 10.52
N LYS A 742 7.52 2.61 10.16
CA LYS A 742 8.06 3.92 9.76
C LYS A 742 8.90 4.56 10.87
N PHE A 743 8.42 4.54 12.11
CA PHE A 743 9.19 5.04 13.25
C PHE A 743 10.52 4.29 13.38
N HIS A 744 10.48 2.96 13.29
CA HIS A 744 11.67 2.15 13.45
C HIS A 744 12.69 2.35 12.32
N LYS A 745 12.23 2.50 11.07
CA LYS A 745 13.06 2.91 9.93
C LYS A 745 13.76 4.24 10.20
N ASN A 746 13.03 5.24 10.70
CA ASN A 746 13.64 6.54 11.05
C ASN A 746 14.72 6.42 12.15
N VAL A 747 14.55 5.51 13.13
CA VAL A 747 15.57 5.24 14.15
C VAL A 747 16.81 4.64 13.49
N ILE A 748 16.64 3.61 12.64
CA ILE A 748 17.73 2.96 11.90
C ILE A 748 18.46 3.97 11.02
N ASP A 749 17.72 4.73 10.20
CA ASP A 749 18.26 5.75 9.30
C ASP A 749 19.05 6.80 10.09
N GLY A 750 18.55 7.23 11.26
CA GLY A 750 19.23 8.18 12.12
C GLY A 750 20.53 7.64 12.72
N ILE A 751 20.57 6.37 13.14
CA ILE A 751 21.78 5.72 13.65
C ILE A 751 22.82 5.57 12.52
N LEU A 752 22.39 5.07 11.35
CA LEU A 752 23.27 4.87 10.20
C LEU A 752 23.78 6.18 9.60
N ALA A 753 22.96 7.23 9.57
CA ALA A 753 23.36 8.54 9.04
C ALA A 753 24.49 9.20 9.85
N GLU A 754 24.61 8.87 11.13
CA GLU A 754 25.72 9.33 11.98
C GLU A 754 26.97 8.45 11.85
N GLY A 755 26.88 7.31 11.16
CA GLY A 755 27.98 6.36 11.01
C GLY A 755 28.16 5.44 12.23
N ALA A 756 27.14 5.30 13.06
CA ALA A 756 27.20 4.46 14.24
C ALA A 756 27.15 2.96 13.87
N PRO A 757 27.84 2.07 14.61
CA PRO A 757 28.01 0.66 14.26
C PRO A 757 26.77 -0.19 14.58
N LEU A 758 25.68 0.06 13.85
CA LEU A 758 24.50 -0.80 13.84
C LEU A 758 24.72 -1.98 12.89
N GLU A 759 24.85 -3.18 13.45
CA GLU A 759 25.28 -4.36 12.70
C GLU A 759 24.16 -5.37 12.46
N ALA A 760 23.07 -5.31 13.22
CA ALA A 760 21.94 -6.21 13.05
C ALA A 760 20.64 -5.68 13.67
N LEU A 761 19.51 -6.30 13.32
CA LEU A 761 18.17 -5.91 13.79
C LEU A 761 17.48 -7.06 14.54
N GLY A 762 16.84 -6.73 15.66
CA GLY A 762 16.05 -7.66 16.47
C GLY A 762 14.57 -7.30 16.43
N PHE A 763 13.71 -8.30 16.31
CA PHE A 763 12.26 -8.10 16.33
C PHE A 763 11.59 -8.99 17.35
N GLN A 764 11.05 -8.38 18.41
CA GLN A 764 10.33 -9.13 19.43
C GLN A 764 9.01 -9.65 18.87
N SER A 765 8.83 -10.97 18.93
CA SER A 765 7.79 -11.75 18.26
C SER A 765 6.76 -12.30 19.25
N ARG A 766 6.27 -11.42 20.14
CA ARG A 766 5.22 -11.72 21.10
C ARG A 766 3.85 -11.70 20.42
N MET A 767 3.41 -12.85 19.94
CA MET A 767 2.18 -13.03 19.18
C MET A 767 0.94 -12.86 20.08
N LYS A 768 0.36 -11.65 20.05
CA LYS A 768 -0.90 -11.30 20.75
C LYS A 768 -2.13 -11.42 19.86
N GLN A 769 -1.89 -11.65 18.57
CA GLN A 769 -2.86 -11.92 17.52
C GLN A 769 -2.23 -12.86 16.50
N HIS A 770 -3.06 -13.57 15.74
CA HIS A 770 -2.57 -14.30 14.56
C HIS A 770 -2.18 -13.31 13.46
N ILE A 771 -1.00 -13.50 12.86
CA ILE A 771 -0.50 -12.71 11.73
C ILE A 771 -0.29 -13.69 10.60
N HIS A 772 -0.81 -13.39 9.42
CA HIS A 772 -0.66 -14.27 8.26
C HIS A 772 0.83 -14.45 7.92
N PRO A 773 1.28 -15.64 7.52
CA PRO A 773 2.69 -15.91 7.20
C PRO A 773 3.30 -14.95 6.17
N ALA A 774 2.54 -14.59 5.15
CA ALA A 774 3.01 -13.64 4.14
C ALA A 774 3.16 -12.20 4.69
N ASP A 775 2.22 -11.73 5.52
CA ASP A 775 2.35 -10.44 6.20
C ASP A 775 3.57 -10.41 7.14
N LEU A 776 3.85 -11.55 7.78
CA LEU A 776 5.03 -11.71 8.63
C LEU A 776 6.31 -11.61 7.80
N TYR A 777 6.35 -12.27 6.64
CA TYR A 777 7.47 -12.19 5.70
C TYR A 777 7.67 -10.77 5.18
N ASP A 778 6.61 -10.08 4.77
CA ASP A 778 6.68 -8.72 4.24
C ASP A 778 7.20 -7.70 5.27
N ARG A 779 6.81 -7.88 6.55
CA ARG A 779 7.36 -7.07 7.64
C ARG A 779 8.86 -7.25 7.78
N LEU A 780 9.36 -8.47 7.73
CA LEU A 780 10.81 -8.74 7.77
C LEU A 780 11.50 -8.20 6.51
N ASN A 781 10.91 -8.43 5.33
CA ASN A 781 11.45 -8.00 4.05
C ASN A 781 11.49 -6.46 3.91
N THR A 782 10.66 -5.73 4.66
CA THR A 782 10.75 -4.26 4.72
C THR A 782 12.09 -3.79 5.28
N PHE A 783 12.71 -4.55 6.18
CA PHE A 783 14.00 -4.24 6.80
C PHE A 783 15.17 -4.92 6.09
N ALA A 784 14.90 -5.91 5.23
CA ALA A 784 15.90 -6.54 4.37
C ALA A 784 16.71 -5.55 3.52
N ALA A 785 16.06 -4.44 3.13
CA ALA A 785 16.66 -3.36 2.34
C ALA A 785 17.87 -2.69 3.01
N TYR A 786 18.03 -2.79 4.33
CA TYR A 786 19.19 -2.27 5.04
C TYR A 786 20.44 -3.17 4.89
N GLY A 787 20.30 -4.37 4.33
CA GLY A 787 21.43 -5.30 4.18
C GLY A 787 21.91 -5.93 5.50
N LEU A 788 21.24 -5.66 6.62
CA LEU A 788 21.64 -6.13 7.95
C LEU A 788 21.02 -7.51 8.28
N PRO A 789 21.76 -8.38 9.00
CA PRO A 789 21.20 -9.56 9.65
C PRO A 789 20.02 -9.24 10.57
N MET A 790 19.07 -10.18 10.65
CA MET A 790 17.87 -10.03 11.47
C MET A 790 17.68 -11.22 12.42
N LEU A 791 17.09 -10.97 13.59
CA LEU A 791 16.70 -12.00 14.56
C LEU A 791 15.24 -11.86 14.98
N GLY A 792 14.55 -13.00 15.06
CA GLY A 792 13.31 -13.10 15.83
C GLY A 792 13.64 -13.22 17.31
N THR A 793 13.45 -12.16 18.05
CA THR A 793 13.64 -12.16 19.50
C THR A 793 12.30 -12.46 20.17
N GLU A 794 12.35 -12.98 21.39
CA GLU A 794 11.19 -13.10 22.28
C GLU A 794 9.91 -13.72 21.68
N PHE A 795 10.02 -14.82 20.93
CA PHE A 795 8.85 -15.54 20.44
C PHE A 795 8.06 -16.15 21.61
N GLU A 796 6.79 -15.76 21.71
CA GLU A 796 5.80 -16.33 22.64
C GLU A 796 4.38 -16.04 22.13
N ILE A 797 3.43 -16.94 22.43
CA ILE A 797 2.01 -16.74 22.10
C ILE A 797 1.26 -16.35 23.37
N VAL A 798 0.76 -15.11 23.38
CA VAL A 798 0.21 -14.47 24.58
C VAL A 798 -1.28 -14.22 24.42
N ASP A 799 -2.07 -14.88 25.25
CA ASP A 799 -3.50 -14.58 25.34
C ASP A 799 -3.68 -13.12 25.83
N SER A 800 -4.53 -12.35 25.16
CA SER A 800 -4.75 -10.93 25.44
C SER A 800 -6.24 -10.61 25.59
N GLY A 801 -6.57 -9.37 25.97
CA GLY A 801 -7.96 -8.90 25.98
C GLY A 801 -8.63 -8.88 24.60
N TYR A 802 -7.86 -9.06 23.52
CA TYR A 802 -8.34 -9.02 22.13
C TYR A 802 -8.49 -10.41 21.51
N GLN A 803 -7.68 -11.39 21.93
CA GLN A 803 -7.69 -12.74 21.38
C GLN A 803 -7.21 -13.74 22.43
N LYS A 804 -7.92 -14.87 22.53
CA LYS A 804 -7.48 -16.06 23.24
C LYS A 804 -7.21 -17.14 22.20
N PHE A 805 -6.07 -17.81 22.33
CA PHE A 805 -5.69 -18.84 21.36
C PHE A 805 -6.11 -20.21 21.85
N THR A 806 -6.70 -21.00 20.96
CA THR A 806 -6.90 -22.43 21.17
C THR A 806 -5.56 -23.15 21.14
N GLU A 807 -5.55 -24.43 21.51
CA GLU A 807 -4.35 -25.26 21.35
C GLU A 807 -3.96 -25.40 19.87
N GLN A 808 -4.93 -25.50 18.96
CA GLN A 808 -4.66 -25.61 17.53
C GLN A 808 -4.05 -24.30 16.98
N ASP A 809 -4.61 -23.14 17.33
CA ASP A 809 -4.05 -21.85 16.91
C ASP A 809 -2.56 -21.72 17.32
N ARG A 810 -2.23 -22.21 18.52
CA ARG A 810 -0.86 -22.20 19.05
C ARG A 810 0.09 -23.09 18.25
N LYS A 811 -0.38 -24.25 17.80
CA LYS A 811 0.37 -25.14 16.90
C LYS A 811 0.61 -24.47 15.56
N ASP A 812 -0.45 -23.92 14.96
CA ASP A 812 -0.39 -23.31 13.64
C ASP A 812 0.52 -22.08 13.62
N ILE A 813 0.34 -21.16 14.57
CA ILE A 813 1.19 -19.97 14.70
C ILE A 813 2.65 -20.34 14.92
N THR A 814 2.93 -21.36 15.74
CA THR A 814 4.31 -21.81 15.95
C THR A 814 4.94 -22.30 14.66
N LYS A 815 4.25 -23.18 13.92
CA LYS A 815 4.73 -23.70 12.64
C LYS A 815 4.95 -22.58 11.62
N GLU A 816 3.98 -21.69 11.48
CA GLU A 816 4.00 -20.57 10.55
C GLU A 816 5.16 -19.60 10.83
N VAL A 817 5.31 -19.15 12.08
CA VAL A 817 6.38 -18.23 12.48
C VAL A 817 7.74 -18.88 12.26
N MET A 818 7.94 -20.13 12.71
CA MET A 818 9.19 -20.85 12.48
C MET A 818 9.52 -20.94 10.99
N THR A 819 8.54 -21.30 10.16
CA THR A 819 8.74 -21.48 8.72
C THR A 819 9.12 -20.17 8.03
N ILE A 820 8.45 -19.07 8.36
CA ILE A 820 8.73 -17.76 7.75
C ILE A 820 10.11 -17.25 8.17
N TYR A 821 10.44 -17.28 9.46
CA TYR A 821 11.74 -16.85 9.96
C TYR A 821 12.87 -17.72 9.39
N TYR A 822 12.69 -19.05 9.38
CA TYR A 822 13.68 -19.95 8.80
C TYR A 822 13.82 -19.75 7.28
N SER A 823 12.74 -19.45 6.55
CA SER A 823 12.83 -19.25 5.09
C SER A 823 13.50 -17.93 4.66
N HIS A 824 13.47 -16.90 5.51
CA HIS A 824 13.92 -15.55 5.13
C HIS A 824 15.46 -15.48 5.02
N PRO A 825 16.03 -14.98 3.90
CA PRO A 825 17.48 -15.08 3.63
C PRO A 825 18.38 -14.35 4.63
N GLN A 826 17.92 -13.22 5.20
CA GLN A 826 18.69 -12.42 6.16
C GLN A 826 18.32 -12.66 7.64
N VAL A 827 17.35 -13.52 7.93
CA VAL A 827 17.06 -13.86 9.32
C VAL A 827 18.04 -14.95 9.75
N GLU A 828 18.73 -14.77 10.86
CA GLU A 828 19.77 -15.70 11.34
C GLU A 828 19.29 -16.60 12.49
N GLY A 829 18.11 -16.33 13.08
CA GLY A 829 17.63 -17.05 14.25
C GLY A 829 16.27 -16.63 14.76
N LEU A 830 15.71 -17.46 15.65
CA LEU A 830 14.44 -17.27 16.34
C LEU A 830 14.56 -17.77 17.79
N TYR A 831 14.24 -16.92 18.77
CA TYR A 831 14.44 -17.20 20.20
C TYR A 831 13.11 -17.25 20.96
N VAL A 832 12.82 -18.38 21.61
CA VAL A 832 11.65 -18.55 22.48
C VAL A 832 11.85 -17.79 23.79
N TRP A 833 10.94 -16.86 24.13
CA TRP A 833 11.08 -16.03 25.33
C TRP A 833 10.85 -16.79 26.63
N THR A 834 9.88 -17.71 26.64
CA THR A 834 9.49 -18.45 27.84
C THR A 834 9.61 -19.96 27.58
N PRO A 835 10.81 -20.56 27.59
CA PRO A 835 10.96 -22.01 27.48
C PRO A 835 10.22 -22.75 28.61
N PHE A 836 10.34 -22.29 29.86
CA PHE A 836 9.84 -23.01 31.04
C PHE A 836 9.04 -22.09 31.95
N GLY A 837 7.88 -22.53 32.44
CA GLY A 837 7.09 -21.72 33.37
C GLY A 837 5.68 -22.23 33.64
N LYS A 838 5.01 -21.59 34.61
CA LYS A 838 3.61 -21.89 34.96
C LYS A 838 2.63 -21.40 33.91
N ASP A 839 2.93 -20.24 33.31
CA ASP A 839 2.05 -19.56 32.36
C ASP A 839 1.83 -20.35 31.07
N ARG A 840 0.66 -20.18 30.47
CA ARG A 840 0.27 -20.88 29.22
C ARG A 840 1.16 -20.59 28.01
N LYS A 841 1.90 -19.49 28.06
CA LYS A 841 2.87 -19.09 27.04
C LYS A 841 4.19 -19.85 27.09
N ALA A 842 4.43 -20.63 28.15
CA ALA A 842 5.65 -21.40 28.30
C ALA A 842 5.66 -22.65 27.42
N PHE A 843 6.80 -23.00 26.82
CA PHE A 843 6.94 -24.23 26.03
C PHE A 843 6.81 -25.49 26.88
N PHE A 844 7.33 -25.44 28.10
CA PHE A 844 7.25 -26.51 29.08
C PHE A 844 6.57 -26.00 30.36
N ASP A 845 5.79 -26.87 30.99
CA ASP A 845 5.37 -26.63 32.37
C ASP A 845 6.52 -26.85 33.35
N LEU A 846 6.26 -26.63 34.65
CA LEU A 846 7.31 -26.78 35.67
C LEU A 846 7.72 -28.22 35.94
N ASP A 847 7.05 -29.22 35.39
CA ASP A 847 7.39 -30.63 35.53
C ASP A 847 8.12 -31.18 34.30
N GLY A 848 8.43 -30.31 33.34
CA GLY A 848 9.15 -30.67 32.11
C GLY A 848 8.25 -31.23 31.02
N ASN A 849 6.92 -31.16 31.18
CA ASN A 849 6.03 -31.65 30.14
C ASN A 849 5.92 -30.62 28.99
N PRO A 850 6.14 -31.04 27.73
CA PRO A 850 6.04 -30.14 26.59
C PRO A 850 4.59 -29.78 26.29
N ARG A 851 4.33 -28.50 26.07
CA ARG A 851 3.06 -27.98 25.55
C ARG A 851 3.00 -28.09 24.03
N ALA A 852 1.86 -27.72 23.46
CA ALA A 852 1.56 -27.87 22.04
C ALA A 852 2.61 -27.19 21.13
N GLU A 853 3.03 -25.98 21.49
CA GLU A 853 4.03 -25.19 20.78
C GLU A 853 5.40 -25.88 20.80
N ALA A 854 5.81 -26.40 21.95
CA ALA A 854 7.09 -27.11 22.08
C ALA A 854 7.15 -28.39 21.24
N LYS A 855 6.02 -29.10 21.15
CA LYS A 855 5.90 -30.29 20.29
C LYS A 855 6.03 -29.94 18.81
N VAL A 856 5.38 -28.87 18.36
CA VAL A 856 5.50 -28.37 16.98
C VAL A 856 6.92 -27.89 16.70
N TRP A 857 7.51 -27.14 17.63
CA TRP A 857 8.89 -26.67 17.50
C TRP A 857 9.87 -27.80 17.32
N LYS A 858 9.80 -28.83 18.17
CA LYS A 858 10.67 -30.00 18.06
C LYS A 858 10.46 -30.76 16.75
N ALA A 859 9.21 -30.97 16.34
CA ALA A 859 8.91 -31.65 15.08
C ALA A 859 9.48 -30.90 13.87
N GLN A 860 9.38 -29.57 13.85
CA GLN A 860 9.90 -28.73 12.76
C GLN A 860 11.45 -28.71 12.76
N LEU A 861 12.07 -28.67 13.95
CA LEU A 861 13.52 -28.78 14.10
C LEU A 861 14.03 -30.13 13.59
N ASP A 862 13.34 -31.22 13.93
CA ASP A 862 13.68 -32.57 13.47
C ASP A 862 13.54 -32.70 11.95
N GLU A 863 12.48 -32.13 11.37
CA GLU A 863 12.26 -32.08 9.92
C GLU A 863 13.40 -31.35 9.19
N TRP A 864 13.96 -30.30 9.79
CA TRP A 864 15.06 -29.52 9.20
C TRP A 864 16.45 -30.02 9.58
N THR A 865 16.56 -31.08 10.38
CA THR A 865 17.85 -31.66 10.77
C THR A 865 18.23 -32.76 9.79
N THR A 866 19.36 -32.59 9.11
CA THR A 866 19.82 -33.56 8.11
C THR A 866 20.40 -34.80 8.78
N SER A 867 19.85 -35.97 8.44
CA SER A 867 20.35 -37.27 8.85
C SER A 867 20.17 -38.26 7.71
N LEU A 868 21.23 -38.93 7.28
CA LEU A 868 21.17 -39.95 6.23
C LEU A 868 22.31 -40.95 6.33
N SER A 869 22.08 -42.16 5.82
CA SER A 869 23.14 -43.14 5.55
C SER A 869 23.30 -43.30 4.04
N ALA A 870 24.53 -43.27 3.54
CA ALA A 870 24.84 -43.40 2.13
C ALA A 870 26.10 -44.23 1.90
N GLU A 871 26.13 -44.95 0.78
CA GLU A 871 27.32 -45.65 0.31
C GLU A 871 28.18 -44.70 -0.53
N SER A 872 29.48 -44.60 -0.22
CA SER A 872 30.43 -43.87 -1.05
C SER A 872 30.77 -44.62 -2.33
N ASP A 873 30.96 -43.91 -3.45
CA ASP A 873 31.30 -44.52 -4.73
C ASP A 873 32.77 -45.03 -4.79
N SER A 874 33.17 -45.65 -5.90
CA SER A 874 34.56 -46.10 -6.14
C SER A 874 35.64 -45.00 -6.06
N LYS A 875 35.24 -43.72 -6.08
CA LYS A 875 36.12 -42.55 -5.87
C LYS A 875 36.00 -41.96 -4.46
N GLY A 876 35.22 -42.61 -3.59
CA GLY A 876 34.98 -42.23 -2.21
C GLY A 876 33.96 -41.11 -2.05
N ASN A 877 33.16 -40.81 -3.08
CA ASN A 877 32.25 -39.69 -3.05
C ASN A 877 30.88 -40.09 -2.51
N VAL A 878 30.32 -39.23 -1.66
CA VAL A 878 28.92 -39.17 -1.26
C VAL A 878 28.37 -37.82 -1.70
N LYS A 879 27.23 -37.82 -2.40
CA LYS A 879 26.55 -36.60 -2.83
C LYS A 879 25.22 -36.48 -2.12
N PHE A 880 24.97 -35.34 -1.50
CA PHE A 880 23.69 -35.05 -0.85
C PHE A 880 23.44 -33.56 -0.78
N ARG A 881 22.20 -33.18 -0.47
CA ARG A 881 21.81 -31.80 -0.18
C ARG A 881 21.35 -31.69 1.26
N GLY A 882 22.14 -31.01 2.10
CA GLY A 882 21.90 -30.89 3.54
C GLY A 882 21.59 -29.47 3.98
N HIS A 883 20.93 -29.33 5.13
CA HIS A 883 20.73 -28.03 5.80
C HIS A 883 22.05 -27.43 6.28
N LYS A 884 22.19 -26.12 6.24
CA LYS A 884 23.44 -25.45 6.61
C LYS A 884 23.70 -25.59 8.11
N GLY A 885 24.93 -25.92 8.46
CA GLY A 885 25.34 -26.19 9.83
C GLY A 885 26.54 -27.10 9.95
N THR A 886 26.77 -27.63 11.15
CA THR A 886 27.86 -28.57 11.44
C THR A 886 27.36 -30.00 11.38
N TYR A 887 28.25 -30.91 11.01
CA TYR A 887 27.96 -32.31 10.76
C TYR A 887 29.03 -33.22 11.33
N THR A 888 28.64 -34.46 11.62
CA THR A 888 29.52 -35.61 11.76
C THR A 888 29.30 -36.60 10.63
N ALA A 889 30.39 -37.21 10.17
CA ALA A 889 30.39 -38.41 9.35
C ALA A 889 30.96 -39.57 10.18
N GLU A 890 30.15 -40.60 10.40
CA GLU A 890 30.54 -41.87 11.02
C GLU A 890 30.84 -42.89 9.92
N ILE A 891 32.07 -43.41 9.90
CA ILE A 891 32.56 -44.38 8.93
C ILE A 891 33.02 -45.63 9.65
N THR A 892 32.48 -46.80 9.27
CA THR A 892 32.91 -48.09 9.81
C THR A 892 33.80 -48.81 8.81
N GLN A 893 35.08 -49.00 9.15
CA GLN A 893 36.02 -49.75 8.34
C GLN A 893 36.67 -50.86 9.16
N LYS A 894 36.51 -52.12 8.74
CA LYS A 894 37.11 -53.31 9.38
C LYS A 894 36.83 -53.41 10.90
N GLY A 895 35.58 -53.11 11.30
CA GLY A 895 35.14 -53.16 12.70
C GLY A 895 35.60 -52.00 13.58
N LYS A 896 36.24 -50.97 13.01
CA LYS A 896 36.55 -49.70 13.70
C LYS A 896 35.66 -48.57 13.17
N THR A 897 35.14 -47.75 14.07
CA THR A 897 34.33 -46.58 13.76
C THR A 897 35.17 -45.32 13.85
N TYR A 898 35.06 -44.46 12.83
CA TYR A 898 35.73 -43.17 12.71
C TYR A 898 34.67 -42.08 12.65
N ILE A 899 34.79 -41.05 13.48
CA ILE A 899 33.90 -39.87 13.46
C ILE A 899 34.73 -38.69 12.97
N GLN A 900 34.21 -37.97 11.97
CA GLN A 900 34.85 -36.79 11.38
C GLN A 900 33.85 -35.64 11.34
N HIS A 901 34.30 -34.43 11.65
CA HIS A 901 33.45 -33.23 11.65
C HIS A 901 33.64 -32.43 10.36
N PHE A 902 32.56 -31.82 9.87
CA PHE A 902 32.60 -30.90 8.74
C PHE A 902 31.45 -29.91 8.79
N GLU A 903 31.48 -28.90 7.91
CA GLU A 903 30.47 -27.85 7.85
C GLU A 903 29.88 -27.72 6.46
N VAL A 904 28.60 -27.38 6.40
CA VAL A 904 27.88 -27.01 5.18
C VAL A 904 27.45 -25.55 5.35
N LEU A 905 28.17 -24.62 4.72
CA LEU A 905 27.93 -23.18 4.88
C LEU A 905 27.49 -22.52 3.57
N GLU A 906 27.98 -23.03 2.45
CA GLU A 906 27.79 -22.47 1.13
C GLU A 906 26.71 -23.20 0.31
N ALA A 907 26.33 -22.64 -0.84
CA ALA A 907 25.39 -23.27 -1.75
C ALA A 907 25.95 -24.56 -2.39
N SER A 908 27.28 -24.65 -2.54
CA SER A 908 28.00 -25.82 -3.04
C SER A 908 29.26 -26.00 -2.20
N ASN A 909 29.49 -27.22 -1.71
CA ASN A 909 30.58 -27.54 -0.78
C ASN A 909 31.32 -28.78 -1.31
N ASP A 910 32.63 -28.68 -1.49
CA ASP A 910 33.53 -29.81 -1.82
C ASP A 910 34.37 -30.10 -0.58
N ILE A 911 34.08 -31.22 0.08
CA ILE A 911 34.60 -31.56 1.41
C ILE A 911 35.39 -32.85 1.31
N LYS A 912 36.61 -32.86 1.84
CA LYS A 912 37.48 -34.05 1.86
C LYS A 912 37.76 -34.47 3.29
N LEU A 913 37.30 -35.65 3.67
CA LEU A 913 37.54 -36.23 4.99
C LEU A 913 38.52 -37.38 4.87
N LYS A 914 39.65 -37.26 5.58
CA LYS A 914 40.64 -38.34 5.67
C LYS A 914 40.48 -39.04 7.01
N LEU A 915 40.34 -40.36 7.01
CA LEU A 915 40.24 -41.14 8.24
C LEU A 915 41.52 -40.97 9.06
N THR A 916 41.40 -40.32 10.22
CA THR A 916 42.46 -40.19 11.23
C THR A 916 42.17 -41.10 12.42
N GLU A 917 43.19 -41.51 13.19
CA GLU A 917 42.93 -42.20 14.46
C GLU A 917 42.29 -41.20 15.42
N LEU A 918 41.23 -41.64 16.13
CA LEU A 918 40.65 -40.88 17.23
C LEU A 918 41.78 -40.60 18.24
N ILE A 919 42.17 -39.34 18.37
CA ILE A 919 42.94 -38.90 19.53
C ILE A 919 41.92 -38.88 20.66
N ASN A 920 42.12 -39.78 21.64
CA ASN A 920 41.29 -39.88 22.85
C ASN A 920 41.15 -38.54 23.57
#